data_AF-A0A318CIJ9-F1
#
_entry.id   AF-A0A318CIJ9-F1
#
_cell.length_a   1.000
_cell.length_b   1.000
_cell.length_c   1.000
_cell.angle_alpha   90.00
_cell.angle_beta   90.00
_cell.angle_gamma   90.00
#
_symmetry.space_group_name_H-M   'P 1'
#
loop_
_entity.id
_entity.type
_entity.pdbx_description
1 polymer ?
#
loop_
_entity_poly.entity_id
_entity_poly.type
_entity_poly.pdbx_seq_one_letter_code
_entity_poly.pdbx_strand_id
1 'polypeptide(L)'
;MRRILVFLIILLFTGLTALAFQIQQYGYELRSSFVELYSMDYPPTIYTDDKDSYIDIKIYDLDEQDLTGAITIGDVGISGDPLYAFRQTVKEKQRIYLPEKALMGLRLIVVSSQSGSAKLMTSYRMVGAQLLAYEDGAMMRLWKKEDSSFIDSFSLYRLIDGELLGRTENGVFVFDYLPTTGDAILVQSANGSILWRPGEYDYYFSSRNISLIFTDRPAYKAGEVVNFRAFIREITSSGYQIPRTNSVEVEIVDPLNRSVFTEELSPDNLGSVSGTFRTYSEITRGSYRIIIRWEGNEDYYYFQIADYKKPTFFTTSESASKAFRKGEAVTINVLSEYYFGDPVSLGKVDYTIYKGSQYIDNGSARLDGLGKAVIGYSEELESGSYYAVITVSDDTGMQSRSTVDFKVVQGTFDFNVDYRFTDKEALVKIETRLNNDILVSKAFEMKAWYEEPVILMDEGKQVEKKLKINIFREELSTDSGGRAEILINLRDVPPDTVVYFEANGAPSNEPEVVNRYSVYTSGYYDYYGSVLVDSVESAAPGSKARVSFYTSSPMDLWVIGDFSGEFKQFPFSSTEGKNTIEIEIPENYGYENFMLFIVGYKNYQIIQSRVIEVETASRDLSINVLTQDRYEPGDTVNMKLQVLDDEGNPAVVGLTVSVVSQAMLSLFEGDSDRWKESLGSPFNRGFNTISINDLYYSAYPSIAKLGDLLESQPPAAESKVIGGAPFGMGDRGGNGESLTSDVRARKLFSDSAFWSVGTFTDESGFAELSFVVPEDLDTWTVRTLAADFSGDFSYEKSSFETWKPMTVSSFLPEFLIAGDTVNLVFSVKNNLDTRMPVITGFYVDDEVIEEKGATIDAFGSLSFSYEMVLRDLLPSEKDESLRVKFVVEGSRGSDGAEYEIPLKPRYSYIRFGDLDFLEGNRVIEFMEDSIGSVTISSTIDPILLEAIRYLVDYPYGCVEQTMSRLLPALAASQLLAGADESFADKVSVVVGDGLERLFGYQHYDGGWGWWKDDQSTPFMTSYVMLGLYLATENGYDINRDVIAMGYSALKSLNRDMPDPFLQYVITLFSRKLRDPISSIVDYKNDVASIVLTALTYETLNMDAKAVALFEEAMEYVDLGASDVISGSSFNYFFDDTVTLSFLLKAAVDLDVPSATVAEISKRLLKMGNGSYWYRTSSTAMAILSLSSVSSSLSKDAEVEVVFEDGDVVFEGGLEDSITIPITGK
;
A
#
# COMPACT_ATOMS: atom_id res chain seq x y z
N MET A 1 -21.95 45.57 1.82
CA MET A 1 -22.57 44.34 2.33
C MET A 1 -21.76 43.07 2.02
N ARG A 2 -21.16 42.87 0.84
CA ARG A 2 -20.27 41.71 0.58
C ARG A 2 -18.95 41.66 1.39
N ARG A 3 -18.45 42.79 1.94
CA ARG A 3 -17.28 42.82 2.82
C ARG A 3 -17.56 42.49 4.30
N ILE A 4 -18.82 42.49 4.72
CA ILE A 4 -19.22 42.14 6.10
C ILE A 4 -19.46 40.63 6.22
N LEU A 5 -19.86 39.96 5.13
CA LEU A 5 -20.07 38.51 5.12
C LEU A 5 -18.76 37.71 5.11
N VAL A 6 -17.70 38.21 4.44
CA VAL A 6 -16.37 37.56 4.43
C VAL A 6 -15.66 37.71 5.78
N PHE A 7 -15.88 38.82 6.50
CA PHE A 7 -15.34 39.00 7.85
C PHE A 7 -16.07 38.12 8.89
N LEU A 8 -17.36 37.83 8.67
CA LEU A 8 -18.13 36.89 9.51
C LEU A 8 -17.81 35.43 9.20
N ILE A 9 -17.47 35.08 7.96
CA ILE A 9 -17.04 33.72 7.60
C ILE A 9 -15.60 33.43 8.07
N ILE A 10 -14.71 34.44 8.07
CA ILE A 10 -13.38 34.29 8.69
C ILE A 10 -13.50 34.18 10.22
N LEU A 11 -14.40 34.92 10.88
CA LEU A 11 -14.70 34.72 12.31
C LEU A 11 -15.39 33.38 12.63
N LEU A 12 -16.09 32.78 11.67
CA LEU A 12 -16.69 31.44 11.80
C LEU A 12 -15.69 30.29 11.49
N PHE A 13 -14.56 30.57 10.85
CA PHE A 13 -13.50 29.58 10.57
C PHE A 13 -12.22 29.75 11.39
N THR A 14 -11.96 30.89 12.02
CA THR A 14 -10.85 31.07 12.99
C THR A 14 -11.25 30.82 14.44
N GLY A 15 -12.45 30.31 14.68
CA GLY A 15 -12.95 29.93 16.00
C GLY A 15 -13.07 28.42 16.24
N LEU A 16 -12.59 27.58 15.32
CA LEU A 16 -12.84 26.13 15.35
C LEU A 16 -11.60 25.23 15.31
N THR A 17 -10.38 25.78 15.27
CA THR A 17 -9.15 24.97 15.34
C THR A 17 -8.04 25.68 16.12
N ALA A 18 -8.27 25.85 17.43
CA ALA A 18 -7.24 25.94 18.46
C ALA A 18 -7.92 25.69 19.81
N LEU A 19 -7.66 24.53 20.39
CA LEU A 19 -8.13 24.05 21.69
C LEU A 19 -9.62 23.68 21.81
N ALA A 20 -9.93 22.47 21.34
CA ALA A 20 -10.72 21.50 22.13
C ALA A 20 -9.88 20.87 23.27
N PHE A 21 -8.86 21.58 23.76
CA PHE A 21 -7.84 21.11 24.70
C PHE A 21 -7.74 22.03 25.91
N GLN A 22 -8.87 22.20 26.58
CA GLN A 22 -9.00 22.00 28.02
C GLN A 22 -10.50 22.08 28.27
N ILE A 23 -11.12 20.90 28.26
CA ILE A 23 -12.48 20.69 28.73
C ILE A 23 -12.62 21.44 30.07
N GLN A 24 -13.81 21.93 30.40
CA GLN A 24 -14.21 22.36 31.75
C GLN A 24 -14.09 21.23 32.82
N GLN A 25 -13.09 20.34 32.72
CA GLN A 25 -12.67 19.25 33.60
C GLN A 25 -12.39 19.88 34.96
N TYR A 26 -13.21 19.82 36.01
CA TYR A 26 -13.88 18.66 36.57
C TYR A 26 -15.18 19.07 37.27
N GLY A 27 -16.13 19.62 36.52
CA GLY A 27 -17.53 19.73 36.96
C GLY A 27 -18.34 18.59 36.39
N TYR A 28 -18.45 17.46 37.10
CA TYR A 28 -19.31 16.36 36.64
C TYR A 28 -20.77 16.68 36.99
N GLU A 29 -21.63 16.85 35.99
CA GLU A 29 -23.06 16.56 36.18
C GLU A 29 -23.21 15.13 36.72
N LEU A 30 -24.27 14.84 37.49
CA LEU A 30 -24.53 13.50 38.05
C LEU A 30 -24.63 12.44 36.93
N ARG A 31 -23.48 11.89 36.53
CA ARG A 31 -23.32 10.81 35.55
C ARG A 31 -22.22 9.88 36.04
N SER A 32 -22.44 8.58 35.90
CA SER A 32 -21.46 7.59 36.34
C SER A 32 -20.16 7.74 35.54
N SER A 33 -19.03 7.88 36.24
CA SER A 33 -17.73 8.21 35.65
C SER A 33 -16.59 7.51 36.40
N PHE A 34 -15.47 7.27 35.73
CA PHE A 34 -14.22 6.86 36.37
C PHE A 34 -13.23 8.02 36.29
N VAL A 35 -12.54 8.33 37.39
CA VAL A 35 -11.59 9.44 37.48
C VAL A 35 -10.31 8.97 38.14
N GLU A 36 -9.20 9.05 37.41
CA GLU A 36 -7.89 8.76 37.96
C GLU A 36 -7.20 10.05 38.43
N LEU A 37 -6.61 10.01 39.62
CA LEU A 37 -6.05 11.16 40.31
C LEU A 37 -4.53 10.96 40.45
N TYR A 38 -3.76 11.71 39.65
CA TYR A 38 -2.30 11.53 39.53
C TYR A 38 -1.50 12.55 40.34
N SER A 39 -1.97 13.80 40.48
CA SER A 39 -1.50 14.78 41.46
C SER A 39 -2.73 15.58 41.90
N MET A 40 -2.88 15.82 43.20
CA MET A 40 -3.94 16.72 43.68
C MET A 40 -3.45 18.17 43.62
N ASP A 41 -3.24 18.70 42.43
CA ASP A 41 -3.20 20.17 42.30
C ASP A 41 -4.62 20.75 42.53
N TYR A 42 -5.66 19.96 42.23
CA TYR A 42 -7.07 20.27 42.52
C TYR A 42 -7.86 19.01 42.93
N PRO A 43 -8.65 19.03 44.04
CA PRO A 43 -9.51 17.90 44.42
C PRO A 43 -10.68 17.74 43.43
N PRO A 44 -11.14 16.51 43.11
CA PRO A 44 -12.31 16.32 42.26
C PRO A 44 -13.54 16.97 42.89
N THR A 45 -14.32 17.67 42.06
CA THR A 45 -15.53 18.37 42.51
C THR A 45 -16.82 17.80 41.92
N ILE A 46 -17.84 17.67 42.77
CA ILE A 46 -19.20 17.29 42.34
C ILE A 46 -19.97 18.57 41.98
N TYR A 47 -20.71 18.52 40.87
CA TYR A 47 -21.57 19.62 40.41
C TYR A 47 -23.04 19.17 40.41
N THR A 48 -23.93 20.05 40.85
CA THR A 48 -25.37 19.76 40.95
C THR A 48 -26.16 20.63 39.98
N ASP A 49 -27.16 20.04 39.32
CA ASP A 49 -28.10 20.77 38.47
C ASP A 49 -29.08 21.62 39.32
N ASP A 50 -29.77 22.57 38.70
CA ASP A 50 -30.54 23.65 39.34
C ASP A 50 -31.79 23.18 40.12
N LYS A 51 -31.97 21.86 40.27
CA LYS A 51 -33.17 21.21 40.86
C LYS A 51 -32.94 20.58 42.24
N ASP A 52 -31.70 20.41 42.70
CA ASP A 52 -31.40 19.71 43.95
C ASP A 52 -31.15 20.67 45.13
N SER A 53 -31.75 20.38 46.29
CA SER A 53 -31.56 21.17 47.53
C SER A 53 -30.51 20.58 48.48
N TYR A 54 -30.22 19.28 48.35
CA TYR A 54 -29.17 18.57 49.08
C TYR A 54 -28.72 17.35 48.28
N ILE A 55 -27.50 16.88 48.55
CA ILE A 55 -26.98 15.61 48.04
C ILE A 55 -26.39 14.76 49.18
N ASP A 56 -26.52 13.45 49.05
CA ASP A 56 -25.90 12.44 49.91
C ASP A 56 -24.68 11.85 49.21
N ILE A 57 -23.53 11.88 49.87
CA ILE A 57 -22.27 11.32 49.35
C ILE A 57 -21.84 10.17 50.27
N LYS A 58 -21.64 8.99 49.68
CA LYS A 58 -21.06 7.82 50.34
C LYS A 58 -19.80 7.39 49.60
N ILE A 59 -18.72 7.11 50.32
CA ILE A 59 -17.44 6.68 49.76
C ILE A 59 -17.13 5.30 50.33
N TYR A 60 -16.85 4.33 49.46
CA TYR A 60 -16.54 2.94 49.77
C TYR A 60 -15.10 2.64 49.36
N ASP A 61 -14.43 1.78 50.15
CA ASP A 61 -13.20 1.12 49.70
C ASP A 61 -13.59 0.01 48.73
N LEU A 62 -12.78 -0.24 47.71
CA LEU A 62 -13.03 -1.30 46.73
C LEU A 62 -11.95 -2.38 46.84
N ASP A 63 -12.37 -3.63 46.94
CA ASP A 63 -11.50 -4.80 46.90
C ASP A 63 -11.70 -5.63 45.62
N GLU A 64 -11.06 -6.81 45.52
CA GLU A 64 -11.21 -7.65 44.32
C GLU A 64 -12.63 -8.18 44.14
N GLN A 65 -13.35 -8.46 45.22
CA GLN A 65 -14.68 -9.06 45.19
C GLN A 65 -15.73 -8.07 44.70
N ASP A 66 -15.56 -6.78 45.04
CA ASP A 66 -16.43 -5.71 44.56
C ASP A 66 -16.33 -5.45 43.05
N LEU A 67 -15.20 -5.81 42.44
CA LEU A 67 -14.89 -5.56 41.02
C LEU A 67 -15.04 -6.80 40.14
N THR A 68 -15.16 -8.00 40.73
CA THR A 68 -15.23 -9.26 39.99
C THR A 68 -16.50 -9.31 39.13
N GLY A 69 -16.34 -9.53 37.82
CA GLY A 69 -17.44 -9.62 36.85
C GLY A 69 -18.11 -8.29 36.49
N ALA A 70 -17.60 -7.15 36.97
CA ALA A 70 -18.18 -5.84 36.67
C ALA A 70 -17.79 -5.35 35.26
N ILE A 71 -18.79 -5.14 34.39
CA ILE A 71 -18.59 -4.65 33.01
C ILE A 71 -18.82 -3.13 32.93
N THR A 72 -19.72 -2.59 33.75
CA THR A 72 -20.04 -1.16 33.87
C THR A 72 -19.90 -0.69 35.33
N ILE A 73 -19.80 0.63 35.58
CA ILE A 73 -19.63 1.16 36.95
C ILE A 73 -20.88 0.85 37.77
N GLY A 74 -22.01 0.65 37.07
CA GLY A 74 -23.26 0.14 37.64
C GLY A 74 -23.10 -1.23 38.29
N ASP A 75 -22.28 -2.11 37.70
CA ASP A 75 -22.12 -3.52 38.09
C ASP A 75 -21.19 -3.69 39.30
N VAL A 76 -20.41 -2.67 39.65
CA VAL A 76 -19.51 -2.69 40.82
C VAL A 76 -20.33 -2.91 42.10
N GLY A 77 -19.95 -3.97 42.81
CA GLY A 77 -20.52 -4.39 44.09
C GLY A 77 -20.25 -3.39 45.22
N ILE A 78 -20.98 -3.56 46.32
CA ILE A 78 -20.73 -2.85 47.58
C ILE A 78 -20.75 -3.89 48.68
N SER A 79 -19.58 -4.44 49.00
CA SER A 79 -19.41 -5.52 49.98
C SER A 79 -19.38 -5.02 51.44
N GLY A 80 -19.16 -3.72 51.68
CA GLY A 80 -18.94 -3.14 53.01
C GLY A 80 -19.68 -1.82 53.33
N ASP A 81 -19.52 -1.36 54.57
CA ASP A 81 -20.00 -0.04 55.02
C ASP A 81 -19.18 1.11 54.39
N PRO A 82 -19.79 2.28 54.12
CA PRO A 82 -19.05 3.40 53.55
C PRO A 82 -18.00 3.93 54.54
N LEU A 83 -16.76 4.09 54.07
CA LEU A 83 -15.66 4.78 54.76
C LEU A 83 -16.07 6.18 55.20
N TYR A 84 -16.81 6.88 54.33
CA TYR A 84 -17.36 8.22 54.61
C TYR A 84 -18.80 8.30 54.12
N ALA A 85 -19.68 8.88 54.94
CA ALA A 85 -21.05 9.16 54.56
C ALA A 85 -21.47 10.53 55.13
N PHE A 86 -21.88 11.45 54.26
CA PHE A 86 -22.33 12.77 54.69
C PHE A 86 -23.34 13.38 53.71
N ARG A 87 -24.20 14.25 54.23
CA ARG A 87 -25.20 15.02 53.47
C ARG A 87 -24.77 16.48 53.39
N GLN A 88 -24.80 17.04 52.18
CA GLN A 88 -24.41 18.43 51.92
C GLN A 88 -25.57 19.21 51.29
N THR A 89 -25.96 20.33 51.89
CA THR A 89 -26.88 21.30 51.27
C THR A 89 -26.15 22.05 50.18
N VAL A 90 -26.77 22.17 49.00
CA VAL A 90 -26.17 22.77 47.79
C VAL A 90 -26.97 23.96 47.30
N LYS A 91 -26.26 24.96 46.78
CA LYS A 91 -26.83 26.07 45.99
C LYS A 91 -26.67 25.78 44.50
N GLU A 92 -27.48 26.44 43.67
CA GLU A 92 -27.40 26.39 42.20
C GLU A 92 -25.93 26.51 41.75
N LYS A 93 -25.43 25.52 41.00
CA LYS A 93 -24.07 25.49 40.42
C LYS A 93 -22.92 25.48 41.44
N GLN A 94 -23.17 25.08 42.69
CA GLN A 94 -22.13 24.98 43.72
C GLN A 94 -21.23 23.76 43.51
N ARG A 95 -19.90 23.97 43.52
CA ARG A 95 -18.90 22.91 43.53
C ARG A 95 -18.70 22.35 44.93
N ILE A 96 -18.71 21.02 45.08
CA ILE A 96 -18.38 20.33 46.33
C ILE A 96 -17.03 19.64 46.20
N TYR A 97 -16.10 19.96 47.10
CA TYR A 97 -14.78 19.35 47.17
C TYR A 97 -14.79 18.15 48.11
N LEU A 98 -14.22 17.04 47.65
CA LEU A 98 -14.00 15.86 48.49
C LEU A 98 -12.61 15.94 49.15
N PRO A 99 -12.47 15.57 50.43
CA PRO A 99 -11.18 15.61 51.10
C PRO A 99 -10.22 14.57 50.50
N GLU A 100 -8.97 14.96 50.27
CA GLU A 100 -7.92 14.12 49.67
C GLU A 100 -7.80 12.74 50.32
N LYS A 101 -7.79 12.70 51.66
CA LYS A 101 -7.70 11.45 52.42
C LYS A 101 -8.84 10.47 52.14
N ALA A 102 -10.02 10.96 51.74
CA ALA A 102 -11.15 10.10 51.41
C ALA A 102 -11.03 9.47 50.01
N LEU A 103 -10.13 9.99 49.18
CA LEU A 103 -9.91 9.58 47.79
C LEU A 103 -8.66 8.70 47.62
N MET A 104 -7.83 8.56 48.66
CA MET A 104 -6.63 7.71 48.66
C MET A 104 -6.99 6.24 48.41
N GLY A 105 -6.38 5.59 47.42
CA GLY A 105 -6.68 4.21 47.04
C GLY A 105 -7.75 4.10 45.94
N LEU A 106 -8.27 2.88 45.71
CA LEU A 106 -9.38 2.63 44.78
C LEU A 106 -10.70 2.79 45.53
N ARG A 107 -11.56 3.73 45.11
CA ARG A 107 -12.75 4.15 45.86
C ARG A 107 -13.98 4.17 44.96
N LEU A 108 -15.12 3.76 45.50
CA LEU A 108 -16.43 3.99 44.88
C LEU A 108 -17.19 5.07 45.64
N ILE A 109 -17.57 6.12 44.94
CA ILE A 109 -18.27 7.28 45.47
C ILE A 109 -19.69 7.25 44.92
N VAL A 110 -20.65 7.00 45.79
CA VAL A 110 -22.07 7.00 45.44
C VAL A 110 -22.64 8.35 45.85
N VAL A 111 -23.06 9.14 44.86
CA VAL A 111 -23.74 10.42 45.06
C VAL A 111 -25.22 10.23 44.76
N SER A 112 -26.09 10.57 45.70
CA SER A 112 -27.55 10.46 45.56
C SER A 112 -28.22 11.80 45.84
N SER A 113 -29.18 12.19 45.01
CA SER A 113 -29.96 13.42 45.14
C SER A 113 -31.43 13.19 44.77
N GLN A 114 -32.23 14.26 44.64
CA GLN A 114 -33.61 14.16 44.19
C GLN A 114 -33.69 13.95 42.67
N SER A 115 -32.68 14.41 41.93
CA SER A 115 -32.58 14.25 40.47
C SER A 115 -32.03 12.89 40.02
N GLY A 116 -31.37 12.13 40.90
CA GLY A 116 -30.93 10.76 40.62
C GLY A 116 -29.76 10.30 41.50
N SER A 117 -29.18 9.14 41.16
CA SER A 117 -27.96 8.63 41.79
C SER A 117 -26.88 8.36 40.74
N ALA A 118 -25.64 8.73 41.04
CA ALA A 118 -24.47 8.46 40.21
C ALA A 118 -23.39 7.73 41.02
N LYS A 119 -22.68 6.81 40.36
CA LYS A 119 -21.50 6.14 40.91
C LYS A 119 -20.25 6.72 40.24
N LEU A 120 -19.33 7.26 41.04
CA LEU A 120 -18.03 7.77 40.62
C LEU A 120 -16.96 6.85 41.20
N MET A 121 -16.17 6.19 40.37
CA MET A 121 -15.03 5.40 40.85
C MET A 121 -13.75 6.23 40.72
N THR A 122 -12.93 6.29 41.77
CA THR A 122 -11.67 7.04 41.78
C THR A 122 -10.49 6.17 42.14
N SER A 123 -9.34 6.40 41.51
CA SER A 123 -8.06 5.79 41.90
C SER A 123 -7.04 6.88 42.18
N TYR A 124 -6.49 6.92 43.40
CA TYR A 124 -5.35 7.76 43.76
C TYR A 124 -4.12 6.89 44.00
N ARG A 125 -3.14 6.99 43.10
CA ARG A 125 -1.98 6.09 43.04
C ARG A 125 -0.75 6.68 43.75
N MET A 126 -0.25 5.96 44.74
CA MET A 126 1.09 6.16 45.34
C MET A 126 2.13 5.17 44.78
N VAL A 127 1.75 4.44 43.73
CA VAL A 127 2.54 3.38 43.09
C VAL A 127 2.70 3.68 41.60
N GLY A 128 3.93 3.59 41.10
CA GLY A 128 4.27 3.61 39.68
C GLY A 128 4.48 2.18 39.18
N ALA A 129 4.24 1.93 37.89
CA ALA A 129 4.35 0.60 37.32
C ALA A 129 4.91 0.63 35.90
N GLN A 130 5.67 -0.40 35.55
CA GLN A 130 6.25 -0.58 34.22
C GLN A 130 6.07 -2.01 33.77
N LEU A 131 5.77 -2.18 32.49
CA LEU A 131 5.63 -3.48 31.86
C LEU A 131 6.68 -3.64 30.75
N LEU A 132 7.55 -4.62 30.88
CA LEU A 132 8.43 -5.08 29.82
C LEU A 132 7.70 -6.21 29.08
N ALA A 133 7.31 -5.98 27.83
CA ALA A 133 6.70 -6.96 26.95
C ALA A 133 7.76 -7.57 26.01
N TYR A 134 7.64 -8.87 25.74
CA TYR A 134 8.45 -9.63 24.80
C TYR A 134 7.56 -10.72 24.16
N GLU A 135 8.05 -11.38 23.11
CA GLU A 135 7.27 -12.27 22.24
C GLU A 135 6.32 -13.23 22.96
N ASP A 136 6.80 -13.94 23.97
CA ASP A 136 6.01 -14.97 24.66
C ASP A 136 5.55 -14.56 26.06
N GLY A 137 5.67 -13.28 26.45
CA GLY A 137 5.34 -12.90 27.82
C GLY A 137 5.56 -11.45 28.18
N ALA A 138 5.39 -11.17 29.47
CA ALA A 138 5.64 -9.84 30.01
C ALA A 138 6.22 -9.89 31.43
N MET A 139 6.89 -8.83 31.85
CA MET A 139 7.36 -8.64 33.22
C MET A 139 6.86 -7.30 33.75
N MET A 140 6.30 -7.30 34.94
CA MET A 140 5.84 -6.09 35.61
C MET A 140 6.67 -5.79 36.85
N ARG A 141 7.02 -4.52 37.01
CA ARG A 141 7.74 -4.00 38.19
C ARG A 141 7.04 -2.76 38.72
N LEU A 142 7.08 -2.58 40.04
CA LEU A 142 6.41 -1.47 40.73
C LEU A 142 7.40 -0.61 41.55
N TRP A 143 7.11 0.69 41.64
CA TRP A 143 7.86 1.67 42.42
C TRP A 143 6.95 2.44 43.37
N LYS A 144 7.48 2.85 44.52
CA LYS A 144 6.84 3.82 45.39
C LYS A 144 7.05 5.22 44.82
N LYS A 145 5.98 5.98 44.72
CA LYS A 145 6.03 7.35 44.22
C LYS A 145 6.76 8.31 45.16
N GLU A 146 6.69 8.06 46.47
CA GLU A 146 7.25 8.95 47.51
C GLU A 146 8.77 9.03 47.48
N ASP A 147 9.46 7.88 47.37
CA ASP A 147 10.90 7.77 47.51
C ASP A 147 11.59 7.10 46.29
N SER A 148 10.82 6.76 45.24
CA SER A 148 11.32 6.10 44.03
C SER A 148 12.00 4.74 44.29
N SER A 149 11.68 4.08 45.41
CA SER A 149 12.15 2.72 45.73
C SER A 149 11.25 1.63 45.13
N PHE A 150 11.80 0.42 44.93
CA PHE A 150 11.00 -0.72 44.46
C PHE A 150 9.92 -1.15 45.47
N ILE A 151 8.85 -1.76 44.94
CA ILE A 151 7.83 -2.46 45.74
C ILE A 151 8.00 -3.96 45.53
N ASP A 152 8.50 -4.65 46.55
CA ASP A 152 8.84 -6.07 46.45
C ASP A 152 7.61 -7.00 46.47
N SER A 153 6.52 -6.57 47.10
CA SER A 153 5.33 -7.41 47.31
C SER A 153 4.06 -6.81 46.73
N PHE A 154 3.48 -7.51 45.76
CA PHE A 154 2.18 -7.19 45.17
C PHE A 154 1.49 -8.45 44.61
N SER A 155 0.17 -8.38 44.44
CA SER A 155 -0.69 -9.44 43.92
C SER A 155 -1.43 -8.96 42.67
N LEU A 156 -1.73 -9.85 41.74
CA LEU A 156 -2.50 -9.55 40.53
C LEU A 156 -3.75 -10.41 40.50
N TYR A 157 -4.90 -9.80 40.23
CA TYR A 157 -6.17 -10.47 40.10
C TYR A 157 -6.79 -10.15 38.74
N ARG A 158 -7.25 -11.16 38.02
CA ARG A 158 -8.03 -10.99 36.80
C ARG A 158 -9.46 -10.67 37.18
N LEU A 159 -10.02 -9.59 36.64
CA LEU A 159 -11.31 -9.07 37.08
C LEU A 159 -12.51 -9.84 36.54
N ILE A 160 -12.39 -10.50 35.39
CA ILE A 160 -13.53 -11.18 34.77
C ILE A 160 -14.07 -12.31 35.66
N ASP A 161 -13.19 -12.98 36.38
CA ASP A 161 -13.47 -14.16 37.20
C ASP A 161 -12.95 -14.05 38.65
N GLY A 162 -12.17 -13.01 38.96
CA GLY A 162 -11.56 -12.81 40.27
C GLY A 162 -10.35 -13.72 40.52
N GLU A 163 -9.82 -14.38 39.48
CA GLU A 163 -8.69 -15.29 39.62
C GLU A 163 -7.43 -14.55 40.08
N LEU A 164 -6.76 -15.06 41.12
CA LEU A 164 -5.43 -14.62 41.49
C LEU A 164 -4.42 -15.14 40.45
N LEU A 165 -3.97 -14.25 39.57
CA LEU A 165 -2.92 -14.54 38.58
C LEU A 165 -1.58 -14.86 39.27
N GLY A 166 -1.33 -14.22 40.41
CA GLY A 166 -0.23 -14.61 41.31
C GLY A 166 0.21 -13.53 42.27
N ARG A 167 1.29 -13.82 43.00
CA ARG A 167 1.91 -12.94 44.00
C ARG A 167 3.42 -12.92 43.80
N THR A 168 4.03 -11.76 43.98
CA THR A 168 5.49 -11.63 44.00
C THR A 168 5.97 -11.18 45.37
N GLU A 169 7.15 -11.65 45.77
CA GLU A 169 7.90 -11.19 46.96
C GLU A 169 9.28 -10.61 46.57
N ASN A 170 9.62 -10.64 45.28
CA ASN A 170 10.92 -10.23 44.74
C ASN A 170 10.82 -8.96 43.86
N GLY A 171 9.66 -8.30 43.85
CA GLY A 171 9.43 -7.03 43.16
C GLY A 171 9.21 -7.10 41.64
N VAL A 172 9.27 -8.29 41.05
CA VAL A 172 8.95 -8.52 39.63
C VAL A 172 7.89 -9.62 39.52
N PHE A 173 6.86 -9.38 38.72
CA PHE A 173 5.88 -10.38 38.33
C PHE A 173 6.10 -10.77 36.87
N VAL A 174 6.07 -12.06 36.54
CA VAL A 174 6.28 -12.56 35.18
C VAL A 174 4.99 -13.19 34.69
N PHE A 175 4.52 -12.74 33.53
CA PHE A 175 3.47 -13.36 32.76
C PHE A 175 4.10 -14.35 31.77
N ASP A 176 3.53 -15.55 31.70
CA ASP A 176 3.82 -16.59 30.71
C ASP A 176 2.99 -16.45 29.41
N TYR A 177 2.34 -15.31 29.25
CA TYR A 177 1.62 -14.86 28.07
C TYR A 177 1.68 -13.33 27.99
N LEU A 178 1.35 -12.75 26.84
CA LEU A 178 1.14 -11.32 26.69
C LEU A 178 -0.29 -10.96 27.11
N PRO A 179 -0.50 -10.17 28.19
CA PRO A 179 -1.84 -9.77 28.60
C PRO A 179 -2.59 -9.01 27.50
N THR A 180 -3.87 -9.29 27.32
CA THR A 180 -4.71 -8.70 26.28
C THR A 180 -5.82 -7.83 26.87
N THR A 181 -6.57 -7.12 26.02
CA THR A 181 -7.71 -6.31 26.47
C THR A 181 -8.77 -7.11 27.24
N GLY A 182 -8.83 -8.44 27.06
CA GLY A 182 -9.73 -9.34 27.78
C GLY A 182 -9.31 -9.66 29.23
N ASP A 183 -8.05 -9.40 29.60
CA ASP A 183 -7.50 -9.85 30.89
C ASP A 183 -7.74 -8.92 32.06
N ALA A 184 -8.14 -7.65 31.82
CA ALA A 184 -8.42 -6.60 32.82
C ALA A 184 -7.98 -6.95 34.27
N ILE A 185 -6.82 -6.43 34.68
CA ILE A 185 -6.06 -6.90 35.84
C ILE A 185 -6.05 -5.84 36.95
N LEU A 186 -6.36 -6.26 38.18
CA LEU A 186 -6.17 -5.49 39.40
C LEU A 186 -4.83 -5.87 40.04
N VAL A 187 -3.91 -4.92 40.09
CA VAL A 187 -2.63 -5.04 40.81
C VAL A 187 -2.79 -4.43 42.20
N GLN A 188 -2.48 -5.17 43.26
CA GLN A 188 -2.60 -4.71 44.64
C GLN A 188 -1.27 -4.81 45.38
N SER A 189 -0.89 -3.75 46.08
CA SER A 189 0.24 -3.71 47.01
C SER A 189 -0.17 -3.03 48.31
N ALA A 190 0.68 -3.13 49.35
CA ALA A 190 0.46 -2.39 50.60
C ALA A 190 0.48 -0.85 50.40
N ASN A 191 1.07 -0.36 49.31
CA ASN A 191 1.23 1.07 49.03
C ASN A 191 0.14 1.61 48.08
N GLY A 192 -0.71 0.75 47.54
CA GLY A 192 -1.77 1.14 46.62
C GLY A 192 -2.10 0.08 45.57
N SER A 193 -3.15 0.35 44.80
CA SER A 193 -3.68 -0.56 43.76
C SER A 193 -3.70 0.12 42.40
N ILE A 194 -3.45 -0.66 41.34
CA ILE A 194 -3.52 -0.24 39.94
C ILE A 194 -4.58 -1.08 39.26
N LEU A 195 -5.53 -0.42 38.61
CA LEU A 195 -6.47 -1.05 37.71
C LEU A 195 -5.89 -0.95 36.29
N TRP A 196 -5.43 -2.07 35.75
CA TRP A 196 -4.81 -2.14 34.44
C TRP A 196 -5.72 -2.88 33.47
N ARG A 197 -5.89 -2.34 32.27
CA ARG A 197 -6.42 -3.11 31.15
C ARG A 197 -5.41 -3.04 30.02
N PRO A 198 -4.80 -4.16 29.64
CA PRO A 198 -3.83 -4.18 28.56
C PRO A 198 -4.44 -3.60 27.29
N GLY A 199 -3.76 -2.64 26.65
CA GLY A 199 -4.12 -2.10 25.34
C GLY A 199 -3.42 -2.87 24.22
N GLU A 200 -3.45 -2.32 23.00
CA GLU A 200 -2.45 -2.70 21.99
C GLU A 200 -1.07 -2.24 22.48
N TYR A 201 -0.06 -3.09 22.40
CA TYR A 201 1.30 -2.75 22.82
C TYR A 201 1.85 -1.71 21.84
N ASP A 202 2.20 -0.52 22.34
CA ASP A 202 2.46 0.69 21.53
C ASP A 202 3.61 0.53 20.50
N TYR A 203 4.43 -0.52 20.62
CA TYR A 203 5.59 -0.76 19.76
C TYR A 203 5.81 -2.27 19.58
N TYR A 204 5.58 -2.76 18.36
CA TYR A 204 5.98 -4.10 17.92
C TYR A 204 7.48 -4.29 18.18
N PHE A 205 7.83 -5.11 19.18
CA PHE A 205 9.16 -5.68 19.26
C PHE A 205 9.35 -6.67 18.10
N SER A 206 10.59 -6.87 17.65
CA SER A 206 10.84 -7.84 16.57
C SER A 206 10.52 -9.25 17.08
N SER A 207 9.71 -10.00 16.32
CA SER A 207 9.62 -11.46 16.50
C SER A 207 11.01 -12.06 16.32
N ARG A 208 11.31 -13.11 17.08
CA ARG A 208 12.55 -13.86 16.87
C ARG A 208 12.48 -14.66 15.57
N ASN A 209 11.29 -14.99 15.11
CA ASN A 209 11.06 -15.73 13.89
C ASN A 209 10.73 -14.74 12.78
N ILE A 210 11.61 -14.62 11.79
CA ILE A 210 11.46 -13.64 10.71
C ILE A 210 11.52 -14.31 9.34
N SER A 211 10.93 -13.63 8.37
CA SER A 211 11.00 -13.97 6.95
C SER A 211 11.51 -12.77 6.17
N LEU A 212 12.68 -12.93 5.54
CA LEU A 212 13.31 -11.92 4.71
C LEU A 212 12.87 -12.13 3.26
N ILE A 213 11.98 -11.26 2.76
CA ILE A 213 11.31 -11.44 1.47
C ILE A 213 11.85 -10.44 0.45
N PHE A 214 12.06 -10.92 -0.78
CA PHE A 214 12.62 -10.18 -1.89
C PHE A 214 11.85 -10.47 -3.17
N THR A 215 11.67 -9.44 -4.00
CA THR A 215 11.23 -9.59 -5.39
C THR A 215 12.36 -9.20 -6.35
N ASP A 216 12.30 -9.65 -7.60
CA ASP A 216 13.31 -9.29 -8.60
C ASP A 216 13.33 -7.79 -8.86
N ARG A 217 12.17 -7.13 -8.82
CA ARG A 217 12.02 -5.67 -8.94
C ARG A 217 10.86 -5.14 -8.07
N PRO A 218 10.82 -3.83 -7.77
CA PRO A 218 9.82 -3.26 -6.86
C PRO A 218 8.42 -3.09 -7.47
N ALA A 219 8.32 -3.05 -8.81
CA ALA A 219 7.07 -2.81 -9.52
C ALA A 219 7.01 -3.52 -10.87
N TYR A 220 5.78 -3.81 -11.30
CA TYR A 220 5.45 -4.59 -12.50
C TYR A 220 4.31 -3.91 -13.25
N LYS A 221 4.29 -4.06 -14.56
CA LYS A 221 3.11 -3.84 -15.41
C LYS A 221 2.27 -5.12 -15.39
N ALA A 222 1.00 -4.97 -15.70
CA ALA A 222 0.14 -6.14 -15.83
C ALA A 222 0.49 -7.01 -17.03
N GLY A 223 0.33 -8.32 -16.85
CA GLY A 223 0.82 -9.34 -17.79
C GLY A 223 2.29 -9.74 -17.53
N GLU A 224 3.01 -9.03 -16.66
CA GLU A 224 4.38 -9.42 -16.29
C GLU A 224 4.41 -10.51 -15.21
N VAL A 225 5.57 -11.15 -15.07
CA VAL A 225 5.83 -12.17 -14.05
C VAL A 225 6.56 -11.53 -12.88
N VAL A 226 6.02 -11.76 -11.68
CA VAL A 226 6.64 -11.39 -10.39
C VAL A 226 7.46 -12.58 -9.92
N ASN A 227 8.76 -12.41 -9.71
CA ASN A 227 9.59 -13.44 -9.11
C ASN A 227 9.89 -13.05 -7.66
N PHE A 228 9.86 -14.02 -6.76
CA PHE A 228 10.13 -13.78 -5.35
C PHE A 228 11.02 -14.85 -4.72
N ARG A 229 11.73 -14.47 -3.66
CA ARG A 229 12.44 -15.37 -2.74
C ARG A 229 12.24 -14.89 -1.30
N ALA A 230 12.00 -15.82 -0.40
CA ALA A 230 11.90 -15.55 1.03
C ALA A 230 12.86 -16.47 1.80
N PHE A 231 13.62 -15.91 2.74
CA PHE A 231 14.46 -16.66 3.67
C PHE A 231 13.87 -16.64 5.06
N ILE A 232 13.79 -17.80 5.70
CA ILE A 232 13.26 -17.94 7.05
C ILE A 232 14.40 -18.03 8.04
N ARG A 233 14.36 -17.23 9.10
CA ARG A 233 15.40 -17.17 10.14
C ARG A 233 14.81 -17.12 11.54
N GLU A 234 15.54 -17.71 12.48
CA GLU A 234 15.40 -17.46 13.90
C GLU A 234 16.53 -16.53 14.36
N ILE A 235 16.19 -15.45 15.06
CA ILE A 235 17.11 -14.49 15.67
C ILE A 235 17.54 -15.04 17.02
N THR A 236 18.84 -15.24 17.18
CA THR A 236 19.45 -15.67 18.44
C THR A 236 20.54 -14.70 18.86
N SER A 237 20.94 -14.71 20.14
CA SER A 237 22.08 -13.90 20.60
C SER A 237 23.38 -14.19 19.83
N SER A 238 23.48 -15.36 19.19
CA SER A 238 24.63 -15.77 18.36
C SER A 238 24.56 -15.38 16.88
N GLY A 239 23.49 -14.74 16.42
CA GLY A 239 23.25 -14.45 15.00
C GLY A 239 22.00 -15.17 14.47
N TYR A 240 21.84 -15.15 13.15
CA TYR A 240 20.74 -15.86 12.50
C TYR A 240 20.95 -17.38 12.51
N GLN A 241 19.88 -18.11 12.72
CA GLN A 241 19.85 -19.56 12.56
C GLN A 241 18.78 -19.98 11.56
N ILE A 242 19.05 -21.05 10.81
CA ILE A 242 18.07 -21.65 9.90
C ILE A 242 17.16 -22.59 10.73
N PRO A 243 15.87 -22.27 10.89
CA PRO A 243 14.96 -23.12 11.65
C PRO A 243 14.61 -24.40 10.87
N ARG A 244 14.21 -25.43 11.59
CA ARG A 244 13.72 -26.68 10.99
C ARG A 244 12.23 -26.59 10.70
N THR A 245 11.87 -26.26 9.46
CA THR A 245 10.49 -26.33 8.97
C THR A 245 10.40 -27.19 7.70
N ASN A 246 9.27 -27.88 7.53
CA ASN A 246 9.03 -28.75 6.37
C ASN A 246 8.14 -28.08 5.30
N SER A 247 7.40 -27.03 5.67
CA SER A 247 6.46 -26.34 4.78
C SER A 247 6.39 -24.86 5.13
N VAL A 248 6.22 -24.04 4.10
CA VAL A 248 6.06 -22.59 4.16
C VAL A 248 4.90 -22.26 3.24
N GLU A 249 3.87 -21.65 3.79
CA GLU A 249 2.75 -21.16 2.99
C GLU A 249 3.11 -19.79 2.45
N VAL A 250 2.99 -19.63 1.14
CA VAL A 250 3.14 -18.36 0.44
C VAL A 250 1.79 -17.95 -0.11
N GLU A 251 1.32 -16.78 0.29
CA GLU A 251 0.10 -16.18 -0.22
C GLU A 251 0.43 -14.82 -0.84
N ILE A 252 -0.16 -14.48 -1.99
CA ILE A 252 -0.14 -13.11 -2.51
C ILE A 252 -1.56 -12.58 -2.49
N VAL A 253 -1.73 -11.45 -1.82
CA VAL A 253 -3.00 -10.72 -1.79
C VAL A 253 -2.92 -9.44 -2.60
N ASP A 254 -4.04 -9.12 -3.25
CA ASP A 254 -4.19 -7.91 -4.05
C ASP A 254 -4.60 -6.69 -3.20
N PRO A 255 -4.74 -5.49 -3.79
CA PRO A 255 -5.15 -4.27 -3.07
C PRO A 255 -6.56 -4.32 -2.47
N LEU A 256 -7.38 -5.31 -2.86
CA LEU A 256 -8.71 -5.56 -2.30
C LEU A 256 -8.67 -6.62 -1.18
N ASN A 257 -7.47 -7.06 -0.77
CA ASN A 257 -7.23 -8.16 0.16
C ASN A 257 -7.77 -9.52 -0.32
N ARG A 258 -7.85 -9.74 -1.64
CA ARG A 258 -8.21 -11.04 -2.22
C ARG A 258 -6.96 -11.87 -2.42
N SER A 259 -7.01 -13.15 -2.05
CA SER A 259 -5.93 -14.10 -2.30
C SER A 259 -5.85 -14.42 -3.79
N VAL A 260 -4.80 -13.97 -4.49
CA VAL A 260 -4.61 -14.17 -5.94
C VAL A 260 -3.59 -15.25 -6.26
N PHE A 261 -2.83 -15.70 -5.26
CA PHE A 261 -1.86 -16.77 -5.36
C PHE A 261 -1.71 -17.43 -3.99
N THR A 262 -1.69 -18.75 -3.96
CA THR A 262 -1.39 -19.51 -2.74
C THR A 262 -0.62 -20.76 -3.12
N GLU A 263 0.51 -21.00 -2.45
CA GLU A 263 1.32 -22.20 -2.66
C GLU A 263 1.98 -22.63 -1.34
N GLU A 264 2.01 -23.94 -1.07
CA GLU A 264 2.84 -24.49 0.00
C GLU A 264 4.18 -24.95 -0.58
N LEU A 265 5.27 -24.36 -0.11
CA LEU A 265 6.63 -24.59 -0.59
C LEU A 265 7.51 -25.23 0.50
N SER A 266 8.34 -26.19 0.12
CA SER A 266 9.36 -26.75 1.02
C SER A 266 10.63 -25.89 0.97
N PRO A 267 11.21 -25.48 2.11
CA PRO A 267 12.46 -24.74 2.14
C PRO A 267 13.64 -25.53 1.55
N ASP A 268 14.56 -24.81 0.90
CA ASP A 268 15.85 -25.33 0.49
C ASP A 268 16.86 -25.42 1.66
N ASN A 269 18.09 -25.87 1.37
CA ASN A 269 19.15 -26.02 2.36
C ASN A 269 19.64 -24.68 2.96
N LEU A 270 19.23 -23.54 2.41
CA LEU A 270 19.51 -22.21 2.93
C LEU A 270 18.33 -21.67 3.76
N GLY A 271 17.32 -22.51 4.02
CA GLY A 271 16.09 -22.12 4.70
C GLY A 271 15.27 -21.11 3.89
N SER A 272 15.24 -21.26 2.56
CA SER A 272 14.56 -20.31 1.68
C SER A 272 13.53 -20.99 0.77
N VAL A 273 12.50 -20.24 0.38
CA VAL A 273 11.51 -20.61 -0.63
C VAL A 273 11.51 -19.57 -1.74
N SER A 274 11.22 -19.99 -2.97
CA SER A 274 11.15 -19.10 -4.13
C SER A 274 10.04 -19.54 -5.06
N GLY A 275 9.38 -18.59 -5.70
CA GLY A 275 8.29 -18.87 -6.63
C GLY A 275 8.08 -17.75 -7.64
N THR A 276 7.09 -17.96 -8.52
CA THR A 276 6.73 -17.02 -9.57
C THR A 276 5.23 -16.82 -9.61
N PHE A 277 4.80 -15.56 -9.64
CA PHE A 277 3.40 -15.19 -9.81
C PHE A 277 3.21 -14.51 -11.16
N ARG A 278 2.46 -15.16 -12.06
CA ARG A 278 2.12 -14.60 -13.37
C ARG A 278 0.90 -13.69 -13.23
N THR A 279 1.07 -12.42 -13.56
CA THR A 279 -0.04 -11.47 -13.59
C THR A 279 -0.75 -11.52 -14.95
N TYR A 280 -2.00 -11.06 -15.00
CA TYR A 280 -2.78 -10.94 -16.24
C TYR A 280 -3.05 -9.47 -16.58
N SER A 281 -3.39 -9.18 -17.84
CA SER A 281 -3.45 -7.80 -18.38
C SER A 281 -4.42 -6.87 -17.62
N GLU A 282 -5.53 -7.41 -17.13
CA GLU A 282 -6.58 -6.67 -16.42
C GLU A 282 -6.46 -6.70 -14.89
N ILE A 283 -5.39 -7.29 -14.35
CA ILE A 283 -5.19 -7.45 -12.90
C ILE A 283 -5.32 -6.10 -12.16
N THR A 284 -5.83 -6.12 -10.94
CA THR A 284 -5.99 -4.89 -10.14
C THR A 284 -4.66 -4.15 -10.04
N ARG A 285 -4.69 -2.83 -10.21
CA ARG A 285 -3.48 -2.00 -10.05
C ARG A 285 -3.38 -1.55 -8.59
N GLY A 286 -2.16 -1.45 -8.08
CA GLY A 286 -1.90 -1.00 -6.71
C GLY A 286 -0.84 -1.82 -6.00
N SER A 287 -0.88 -1.75 -4.67
CA SER A 287 0.06 -2.43 -3.78
C SER A 287 -0.40 -3.85 -3.49
N TYR A 288 0.40 -4.82 -3.89
CA TYR A 288 0.24 -6.24 -3.58
C TYR A 288 1.10 -6.61 -2.39
N ARG A 289 0.70 -7.66 -1.68
CA ARG A 289 1.42 -8.15 -0.51
C ARG A 289 1.70 -9.64 -0.65
N ILE A 290 2.98 -10.01 -0.64
CA ILE A 290 3.43 -11.39 -0.45
C ILE A 290 3.41 -11.63 1.05
N ILE A 291 2.73 -12.68 1.49
CA ILE A 291 2.61 -13.11 2.88
C ILE A 291 3.27 -14.48 2.98
N ILE A 292 4.19 -14.62 3.94
CA ILE A 292 4.90 -15.85 4.23
C ILE A 292 4.47 -16.34 5.60
N ARG A 293 3.93 -17.57 5.68
CA ARG A 293 3.54 -18.21 6.95
C ARG A 293 4.32 -19.47 7.22
N TRP A 294 4.82 -19.62 8.44
CA TRP A 294 5.53 -20.81 8.89
C TRP A 294 5.52 -20.92 10.43
N GLU A 295 5.25 -22.11 10.98
CA GLU A 295 5.26 -22.38 12.43
C GLU A 295 4.46 -21.35 13.28
N GLY A 296 3.37 -20.80 12.75
CA GLY A 296 2.53 -19.79 13.42
C GLY A 296 3.01 -18.34 13.27
N ASN A 297 4.13 -18.10 12.58
CA ASN A 297 4.63 -16.77 12.23
C ASN A 297 4.07 -16.32 10.88
N GLU A 298 3.87 -15.02 10.72
CA GLU A 298 3.42 -14.38 9.48
C GLU A 298 4.22 -13.10 9.24
N ASP A 299 4.89 -13.02 8.09
CA ASP A 299 5.56 -11.81 7.62
C ASP A 299 5.06 -11.42 6.24
N TYR A 300 5.27 -10.17 5.84
CA TYR A 300 4.82 -9.70 4.56
C TYR A 300 5.77 -8.72 3.85
N TYR A 301 5.64 -8.66 2.53
CA TYR A 301 6.40 -7.78 1.66
C TYR A 301 5.54 -7.17 0.56
N TYR A 302 5.72 -5.87 0.33
CA TYR A 302 4.95 -5.14 -0.67
C TYR A 302 5.68 -5.00 -2.00
N PHE A 303 4.96 -5.26 -3.08
CA PHE A 303 5.35 -4.89 -4.44
C PHE A 303 4.19 -4.19 -5.15
N GLN A 304 4.47 -3.50 -6.25
CA GLN A 304 3.44 -2.75 -6.97
C GLN A 304 3.12 -3.35 -8.34
N ILE A 305 1.85 -3.34 -8.71
CA ILE A 305 1.43 -3.47 -10.11
C ILE A 305 0.87 -2.13 -10.56
N ALA A 306 1.52 -1.49 -11.54
CA ALA A 306 1.19 -0.15 -12.00
C ALA A 306 1.41 0.00 -13.50
N ASP A 307 0.66 0.91 -14.10
CA ASP A 307 0.94 1.38 -15.45
C ASP A 307 1.87 2.60 -15.34
N TYR A 308 3.09 2.49 -15.87
CA TYR A 308 4.12 3.53 -15.77
C TYR A 308 4.98 3.64 -17.02
N LYS A 309 5.60 4.81 -17.18
CA LYS A 309 6.65 5.07 -18.18
C LYS A 309 7.95 5.37 -17.44
N LYS A 310 9.03 4.66 -17.79
CA LYS A 310 10.36 4.90 -17.20
C LYS A 310 10.82 6.34 -17.47
N PRO A 311 11.37 7.05 -16.46
CA PRO A 311 12.07 8.29 -16.72
C PRO A 311 13.29 8.00 -17.61
N THR A 312 13.54 8.85 -18.59
CA THR A 312 14.69 8.68 -19.51
C THR A 312 15.97 9.29 -18.94
N PHE A 313 15.85 10.23 -18.01
CA PHE A 313 16.94 10.94 -17.35
C PHE A 313 16.61 11.28 -15.90
N PHE A 314 17.64 11.57 -15.12
CA PHE A 314 17.52 12.07 -13.76
C PHE A 314 18.18 13.45 -13.64
N THR A 315 17.82 14.16 -12.57
CA THR A 315 18.42 15.45 -12.23
C THR A 315 18.87 15.40 -10.79
N THR A 316 20.15 15.64 -10.58
CA THR A 316 20.71 15.93 -9.26
C THR A 316 20.90 17.43 -9.15
N SER A 317 20.49 17.99 -8.02
CA SER A 317 20.76 19.38 -7.73
C SER A 317 21.32 19.51 -6.33
N GLU A 318 22.29 20.37 -6.16
CA GLU A 318 22.91 20.65 -4.87
C GLU A 318 23.12 22.15 -4.70
N SER A 319 22.98 22.62 -3.47
CA SER A 319 23.35 23.99 -3.18
C SER A 319 24.88 24.09 -3.09
N ALA A 320 25.47 25.13 -3.69
CA ALA A 320 26.91 25.35 -3.64
C ALA A 320 27.44 25.56 -2.21
N SER A 321 26.56 25.92 -1.27
CA SER A 321 26.83 26.00 0.16
C SER A 321 25.59 25.58 0.94
N LYS A 322 25.76 24.91 2.09
CA LYS A 322 24.65 24.62 3.01
C LYS A 322 24.01 25.90 3.57
N ALA A 323 24.77 27.01 3.61
CA ALA A 323 24.31 28.30 4.10
C ALA A 323 24.91 29.48 3.32
N PHE A 324 24.08 30.46 2.99
CA PHE A 324 24.45 31.73 2.34
C PHE A 324 24.29 32.88 3.33
N ARG A 325 25.13 33.91 3.21
CA ARG A 325 24.95 35.13 4.00
C ARG A 325 23.77 35.94 3.47
N LYS A 326 23.10 36.68 4.35
CA LYS A 326 22.09 37.65 3.92
C LYS A 326 22.70 38.63 2.89
N GLY A 327 22.07 38.74 1.72
CA GLY A 327 22.55 39.53 0.58
C GLY A 327 23.60 38.85 -0.32
N GLU A 328 24.05 37.63 0.03
CA GLU A 328 24.84 36.78 -0.86
C GLU A 328 23.93 36.10 -1.88
N ALA A 329 24.41 35.95 -3.12
CA ALA A 329 23.65 35.25 -4.15
C ALA A 329 23.61 33.75 -3.85
N VAL A 330 22.40 33.19 -3.77
CA VAL A 330 22.19 31.75 -3.61
C VAL A 330 22.56 31.08 -4.92
N THR A 331 23.44 30.09 -4.85
CA THR A 331 23.93 29.36 -6.02
C THR A 331 23.56 27.89 -5.90
N ILE A 332 22.87 27.35 -6.91
CA ILE A 332 22.47 25.93 -6.98
C ILE A 332 23.05 25.34 -8.25
N ASN A 333 23.84 24.28 -8.09
CA ASN A 333 24.37 23.49 -9.18
C ASN A 333 23.31 22.46 -9.58
N VAL A 334 23.00 22.39 -10.87
CA VAL A 334 22.07 21.42 -11.45
C VAL A 334 22.87 20.57 -12.43
N LEU A 335 22.78 19.25 -12.29
CA LEU A 335 23.33 18.28 -13.21
C LEU A 335 22.20 17.35 -13.65
N SER A 336 22.07 17.12 -14.95
CA SER A 336 21.09 16.20 -15.49
C SER A 336 21.71 15.28 -16.53
N GLU A 337 21.48 13.99 -16.34
CA GLU A 337 22.08 12.89 -17.09
C GLU A 337 21.01 11.88 -17.45
N TYR A 338 21.04 11.38 -18.68
CA TYR A 338 20.26 10.22 -19.10
C TYR A 338 20.74 8.98 -18.34
N TYR A 339 19.85 8.00 -18.12
CA TYR A 339 20.25 6.79 -17.40
C TYR A 339 21.31 5.95 -18.11
N PHE A 340 21.54 6.16 -19.41
CA PHE A 340 22.67 5.56 -20.14
C PHE A 340 23.99 6.36 -20.03
N GLY A 341 24.05 7.37 -19.14
CA GLY A 341 25.28 8.08 -18.78
C GLY A 341 25.59 9.35 -19.58
N ASP A 342 24.79 9.70 -20.59
CA ASP A 342 25.03 10.92 -21.38
C ASP A 342 24.35 12.16 -20.78
N PRO A 343 24.90 13.36 -20.99
CA PRO A 343 24.30 14.59 -20.47
C PRO A 343 22.97 14.95 -21.16
N VAL A 344 22.05 15.55 -20.40
CA VAL A 344 20.87 16.24 -20.92
C VAL A 344 21.28 17.61 -21.45
N SER A 345 21.75 17.64 -22.69
CA SER A 345 22.23 18.86 -23.34
C SER A 345 21.10 19.87 -23.57
N LEU A 346 21.34 21.14 -23.22
CA LEU A 346 20.44 22.28 -23.52
C LEU A 346 19.00 22.18 -22.96
N GLY A 347 18.76 21.26 -22.02
CA GLY A 347 17.49 21.11 -21.32
C GLY A 347 17.05 22.40 -20.63
N LYS A 348 15.73 22.63 -20.56
CA LYS A 348 15.15 23.77 -19.84
C LYS A 348 15.14 23.47 -18.35
N VAL A 349 15.62 24.39 -17.53
CA VAL A 349 15.58 24.29 -16.07
C VAL A 349 14.60 25.33 -15.56
N ASP A 350 13.56 24.93 -14.84
CA ASP A 350 12.66 25.82 -14.10
C ASP A 350 12.89 25.61 -12.60
N TYR A 351 12.98 26.69 -11.81
CA TYR A 351 13.15 26.59 -10.36
C TYR A 351 12.14 27.44 -9.60
N THR A 352 11.74 27.01 -8.40
CA THR A 352 10.85 27.75 -7.50
C THR A 352 11.35 27.66 -6.06
N ILE A 353 11.50 28.80 -5.39
CA ILE A 353 12.03 28.92 -4.03
C ILE A 353 10.88 29.09 -3.03
N TYR A 354 10.95 28.36 -1.93
CA TYR A 354 9.98 28.39 -0.84
C TYR A 354 10.65 28.63 0.51
N LYS A 355 9.93 29.27 1.43
CA LYS A 355 10.24 29.35 2.86
C LYS A 355 9.12 28.66 3.64
N GLY A 356 9.33 27.40 4.05
CA GLY A 356 8.22 26.57 4.54
C GLY A 356 7.16 26.38 3.46
N SER A 357 5.89 26.67 3.75
CA SER A 357 4.81 26.63 2.75
C SER A 357 4.66 27.93 1.95
N GLN A 358 5.46 28.97 2.23
CA GLN A 358 5.37 30.26 1.57
C GLN A 358 6.18 30.27 0.27
N TYR A 359 5.52 30.54 -0.86
CA TYR A 359 6.18 30.85 -2.12
C TYR A 359 6.99 32.15 -2.00
N ILE A 360 8.25 32.12 -2.47
CA ILE A 360 9.14 33.27 -2.48
C ILE A 360 9.27 33.81 -3.91
N ASP A 361 9.84 33.01 -4.81
CA ASP A 361 10.05 33.41 -6.20
C ASP A 361 10.27 32.18 -7.12
N ASN A 362 10.28 32.40 -8.44
CA ASN A 362 10.61 31.40 -9.43
C ASN A 362 11.49 31.95 -10.56
N GLY A 363 12.08 31.08 -11.36
CA GLY A 363 12.86 31.48 -12.52
C GLY A 363 13.17 30.32 -13.44
N SER A 364 13.96 30.59 -14.47
CA SER A 364 14.39 29.57 -15.44
C SER A 364 15.83 29.77 -15.87
N ALA A 365 16.47 28.66 -16.22
CA ALA A 365 17.81 28.56 -16.76
C ALA A 365 17.84 27.50 -17.88
N ARG A 366 19.02 27.27 -18.46
CA ARG A 366 19.25 26.18 -19.42
C ARG A 366 20.51 25.43 -19.06
N LEU A 367 20.48 24.11 -19.27
CA LEU A 367 21.66 23.27 -19.19
C LEU A 367 22.63 23.64 -20.33
N ASP A 368 23.92 23.44 -20.08
CA ASP A 368 24.95 23.50 -21.11
C ASP A 368 25.03 22.18 -21.89
N GLY A 369 26.02 22.03 -22.77
CA GLY A 369 26.23 20.79 -23.54
C GLY A 369 26.69 19.60 -22.71
N LEU A 370 27.06 19.81 -21.44
CA LEU A 370 27.47 18.79 -20.48
C LEU A 370 26.38 18.50 -19.45
N GLY A 371 25.14 18.96 -19.69
CA GLY A 371 24.01 18.71 -18.81
C GLY A 371 24.07 19.49 -17.50
N LYS A 372 24.86 20.56 -17.43
CA LYS A 372 25.06 21.36 -16.22
C LYS A 372 24.41 22.73 -16.33
N ALA A 373 23.82 23.21 -15.24
CA ALA A 373 23.45 24.61 -15.06
C ALA A 373 23.82 25.09 -13.67
N VAL A 374 24.03 26.39 -13.55
CA VAL A 374 24.19 27.07 -12.28
C VAL A 374 23.08 28.10 -12.15
N ILE A 375 22.16 27.87 -11.22
CA ILE A 375 21.12 28.84 -10.86
C ILE A 375 21.75 29.82 -9.88
N GLY A 376 21.80 31.11 -10.25
CA GLY A 376 22.25 32.19 -9.38
C GLY A 376 21.09 33.12 -9.02
N TYR A 377 20.58 33.02 -7.79
CA TYR A 377 19.52 33.87 -7.28
C TYR A 377 20.11 35.01 -6.44
N SER A 378 20.02 36.25 -6.93
CA SER A 378 20.69 37.41 -6.33
C SER A 378 19.77 38.36 -5.55
N GLU A 379 18.46 38.09 -5.49
CA GLU A 379 17.58 38.92 -4.67
C GLU A 379 17.79 38.63 -3.19
N GLU A 380 17.64 39.67 -2.37
CA GLU A 380 17.91 39.56 -0.94
C GLU A 380 16.86 38.68 -0.25
N LEU A 381 17.32 37.56 0.31
CA LEU A 381 16.49 36.66 1.13
C LEU A 381 16.65 37.01 2.61
N GLU A 382 15.54 36.96 3.34
CA GLU A 382 15.56 37.07 4.80
C GLU A 382 16.19 35.83 5.44
N SER A 383 16.70 35.95 6.67
CA SER A 383 17.28 34.80 7.36
C SER A 383 16.24 33.69 7.61
N GLY A 384 16.66 32.44 7.47
CA GLY A 384 15.82 31.26 7.65
C GLY A 384 16.20 30.11 6.73
N SER A 385 15.46 29.00 6.85
CA SER A 385 15.58 27.82 5.99
C SER A 385 14.66 27.95 4.77
N TYR A 386 15.19 27.62 3.60
CA TYR A 386 14.51 27.63 2.33
C TYR A 386 14.70 26.28 1.63
N TYR A 387 13.81 25.97 0.70
CA TYR A 387 14.05 24.92 -0.28
C TYR A 387 13.71 25.42 -1.69
N ALA A 388 14.45 24.93 -2.67
CA ALA A 388 14.20 25.16 -4.08
C ALA A 388 13.74 23.86 -4.74
N VAL A 389 12.62 23.93 -5.45
CA VAL A 389 12.16 22.89 -6.36
C VAL A 389 12.72 23.19 -7.73
N ILE A 390 13.40 22.22 -8.34
CA ILE A 390 14.06 22.36 -9.65
C ILE A 390 13.46 21.32 -10.58
N THR A 391 13.02 21.74 -11.76
CA THR A 391 12.43 20.89 -12.78
C THR A 391 13.23 21.06 -14.08
N VAL A 392 13.83 19.98 -14.55
CA VAL A 392 14.53 19.93 -15.83
C VAL A 392 13.62 19.29 -16.86
N SER A 393 13.48 19.89 -18.03
CA SER A 393 12.77 19.32 -19.18
C SER A 393 13.72 19.14 -20.36
N ASP A 394 13.69 17.98 -21.00
CA ASP A 394 14.40 17.76 -22.25
C ASP A 394 13.54 18.17 -23.48
N ASP A 395 14.12 18.05 -24.67
CA ASP A 395 13.50 18.36 -25.96
C ASP A 395 12.39 17.37 -26.36
N THR A 396 12.22 16.25 -25.64
CA THR A 396 11.09 15.33 -25.80
C THR A 396 9.86 15.73 -24.97
N GLY A 397 10.03 16.71 -24.07
CA GLY A 397 9.00 17.12 -23.10
C GLY A 397 8.97 16.27 -21.84
N MET A 398 9.90 15.30 -21.69
CA MET A 398 10.09 14.57 -20.44
C MET A 398 10.66 15.50 -19.37
N GLN A 399 10.19 15.33 -18.12
CA GLN A 399 10.61 16.18 -17.00
C GLN A 399 11.20 15.34 -15.86
N SER A 400 12.22 15.87 -15.21
CA SER A 400 12.79 15.35 -13.97
C SER A 400 12.82 16.46 -12.91
N ARG A 401 12.54 16.13 -11.66
CA ARG A 401 12.40 17.09 -10.57
C ARG A 401 13.31 16.72 -9.39
N SER A 402 13.96 17.72 -8.80
CA SER A 402 14.77 17.59 -7.59
C SER A 402 14.47 18.73 -6.61
N THR A 403 14.66 18.49 -5.32
CA THR A 403 14.50 19.52 -4.28
C THR A 403 15.83 19.77 -3.58
N VAL A 404 16.15 21.03 -3.30
CA VAL A 404 17.40 21.44 -2.65
C VAL A 404 17.10 22.33 -1.45
N ASP A 405 17.53 21.91 -0.27
CA ASP A 405 17.47 22.71 0.95
C ASP A 405 18.70 23.62 1.08
N PHE A 406 18.48 24.86 1.55
CA PHE A 406 19.57 25.78 1.91
C PHE A 406 19.14 26.76 3.00
N LYS A 407 20.12 27.34 3.70
CA LYS A 407 19.88 28.35 4.75
C LYS A 407 20.40 29.71 4.35
N VAL A 408 19.74 30.77 4.83
CA VAL A 408 20.25 32.14 4.78
C VAL A 408 20.54 32.61 6.20
N VAL A 409 21.79 32.97 6.48
CA VAL A 409 22.31 33.29 7.81
C VAL A 409 22.90 34.71 7.87
N GLN A 410 22.97 35.30 9.07
CA GLN A 410 23.53 36.65 9.25
C GLN A 410 25.06 36.68 9.51
N GLY A 411 25.68 35.59 10.00
CA GLY A 411 27.09 35.56 10.46
C GLY A 411 28.06 34.64 9.70
N THR A 412 29.34 34.65 10.10
CA THR A 412 30.44 33.86 9.49
C THR A 412 30.70 32.49 10.13
N PHE A 413 30.07 32.23 11.27
CA PHE A 413 30.10 31.00 12.05
C PHE A 413 28.75 30.80 12.74
N ASP A 414 28.47 29.56 13.17
CA ASP A 414 27.26 29.19 13.90
C ASP A 414 27.62 28.41 15.19
N PHE A 415 26.69 28.36 16.13
CA PHE A 415 26.80 27.55 17.34
C PHE A 415 26.00 26.26 17.17
N ASN A 416 26.67 25.12 17.19
CA ASN A 416 26.00 23.85 17.42
C ASN A 416 25.95 23.61 18.93
N VAL A 417 24.77 23.74 19.52
CA VAL A 417 24.59 23.57 20.97
C VAL A 417 23.82 22.28 21.22
N ASP A 418 24.51 21.30 21.81
CA ASP A 418 23.87 20.13 22.41
C ASP A 418 23.70 20.41 23.90
N TYR A 419 22.54 20.10 24.46
CA TYR A 419 22.30 20.31 25.88
C TYR A 419 21.53 19.14 26.47
N ARG A 420 21.93 18.74 27.66
CA ARG A 420 21.29 17.69 28.43
C ARG A 420 21.09 18.21 29.84
N PHE A 421 19.93 17.97 30.43
CA PHE A 421 19.58 18.58 31.70
C PHE A 421 18.93 17.59 32.64
N THR A 422 18.98 17.93 33.91
CA THR A 422 18.21 17.35 35.00
C THR A 422 17.34 18.42 35.65
N ASP A 423 16.52 18.05 36.63
CA ASP A 423 15.79 19.01 37.49
C ASP A 423 16.73 19.98 38.26
N LYS A 424 18.04 19.71 38.31
CA LYS A 424 19.01 20.51 39.09
C LYS A 424 20.11 21.16 38.26
N GLU A 425 20.48 20.59 37.12
CA GLU A 425 21.68 21.00 36.38
C GLU A 425 21.48 20.80 34.87
N ALA A 426 21.96 21.73 34.05
CA ALA A 426 22.04 21.60 32.60
C ALA A 426 23.51 21.54 32.15
N LEU A 427 23.90 20.45 31.50
CA LEU A 427 25.15 20.31 30.77
C LEU A 427 24.94 20.79 29.34
N VAL A 428 25.54 21.92 28.99
CA VAL A 428 25.49 22.54 27.67
C VAL A 428 26.83 22.37 26.99
N LYS A 429 26.85 21.59 25.89
CA LYS A 429 27.99 21.40 25.01
C LYS A 429 27.82 22.31 23.80
N ILE A 430 28.85 23.08 23.51
CA ILE A 430 28.84 24.05 22.42
C ILE A 430 29.98 23.73 21.50
N GLU A 431 29.68 23.64 20.22
CA GLU A 431 30.67 23.64 19.17
C GLU A 431 30.47 24.89 18.32
N THR A 432 31.57 25.58 18.02
CA THR A 432 31.55 26.72 17.11
C THR A 432 32.14 26.28 15.78
N ARG A 433 31.32 26.38 14.73
CA ARG A 433 31.68 25.92 13.38
C ARG A 433 31.56 27.08 12.41
N LEU A 434 32.50 27.19 11.48
CA LEU A 434 32.33 28.03 10.30
C LEU A 434 31.19 27.47 9.42
N ASN A 435 30.66 28.28 8.51
CA ASN A 435 29.57 27.85 7.61
C ASN A 435 29.95 26.66 6.68
N ASN A 436 31.24 26.30 6.61
CA ASN A 436 31.77 25.13 5.90
C ASN A 436 32.07 23.94 6.83
N ASP A 437 31.42 23.88 8.01
CA ASP A 437 31.53 22.82 9.03
C ASP A 437 32.91 22.68 9.71
N ILE A 438 33.86 23.57 9.47
CA ILE A 438 35.17 23.57 10.16
C ILE A 438 35.01 24.11 11.59
N LEU A 439 35.42 23.33 12.59
CA LEU A 439 35.47 23.75 13.99
C LEU A 439 36.48 24.88 14.18
N VAL A 440 36.06 25.94 14.87
CA VAL A 440 36.90 27.12 15.13
C VAL A 440 36.71 27.61 16.55
N SER A 441 37.77 28.08 17.20
CA SER A 441 37.66 28.76 18.49
C SER A 441 37.01 30.14 18.30
N LYS A 442 35.92 30.41 19.03
CA LYS A 442 35.23 31.71 19.05
C LYS A 442 34.83 32.08 20.46
N ALA A 443 34.92 33.37 20.76
CA ALA A 443 34.36 33.93 21.98
C ALA A 443 32.85 34.13 21.81
N PHE A 444 32.11 33.86 22.87
CA PHE A 444 30.65 34.01 22.93
C PHE A 444 30.18 34.25 24.35
N GLU A 445 29.02 34.87 24.50
CA GLU A 445 28.34 35.05 25.77
C GLU A 445 27.24 34.00 25.88
N MET A 446 27.32 33.14 26.89
CA MET A 446 26.24 32.24 27.24
C MET A 446 25.36 32.88 28.31
N LYS A 447 24.06 32.94 28.06
CA LYS A 447 23.04 33.34 29.03
C LYS A 447 22.08 32.19 29.27
N ALA A 448 21.73 31.92 30.52
CA ALA A 448 20.52 31.18 30.86
C ALA A 448 19.59 32.08 31.68
N TRP A 449 18.31 32.06 31.36
CA TRP A 449 17.31 32.91 32.00
C TRP A 449 15.92 32.29 31.92
N TYR A 450 15.03 32.71 32.80
CA TYR A 450 13.61 32.35 32.73
C TYR A 450 12.71 33.57 32.85
N GLU A 451 11.41 33.38 32.62
CA GLU A 451 10.41 34.44 32.78
C GLU A 451 9.51 34.17 33.97
N GLU A 452 9.36 35.16 34.86
CA GLU A 452 8.45 35.09 36.00
C GLU A 452 7.30 36.09 35.81
N PRO A 453 6.03 35.65 35.86
CA PRO A 453 4.89 36.55 35.77
C PRO A 453 4.77 37.38 37.05
N VAL A 454 4.83 38.70 36.90
CA VAL A 454 4.63 39.65 38.01
C VAL A 454 3.42 40.52 37.71
N ILE A 455 2.51 40.58 38.68
CA ILE A 455 1.34 41.45 38.61
C ILE A 455 1.76 42.83 39.07
N LEU A 456 1.82 43.78 38.13
CA LEU A 456 2.10 45.18 38.41
C LEU A 456 0.78 45.96 38.45
N MET A 457 0.69 46.95 39.32
CA MET A 457 -0.37 47.96 39.22
C MET A 457 0.08 49.07 38.29
N ASP A 458 -0.55 49.16 37.12
CA ASP A 458 -0.38 50.26 36.19
C ASP A 458 -1.69 51.06 36.11
N GLU A 459 -1.64 52.33 36.46
CA GLU A 459 -2.81 53.23 36.55
C GLU A 459 -4.03 52.67 37.31
N GLY A 460 -3.80 51.87 38.36
CA GLY A 460 -4.86 51.27 39.17
C GLY A 460 -5.50 50.01 38.57
N LYS A 461 -4.96 49.48 37.46
CA LYS A 461 -5.29 48.15 36.92
C LYS A 461 -4.14 47.18 37.16
N GLN A 462 -4.48 45.94 37.52
CA GLN A 462 -3.49 44.85 37.52
C GLN A 462 -3.16 44.51 36.07
N VAL A 463 -1.88 44.64 35.71
CA VAL A 463 -1.31 44.22 34.43
C VAL A 463 -0.23 43.19 34.74
N GLU A 464 -0.40 41.98 34.22
CA GLU A 464 0.59 40.93 34.31
C GLU A 464 1.73 41.24 33.32
N LYS A 465 2.97 41.38 33.83
CA LYS A 465 4.18 41.48 33.02
C LYS A 465 5.11 40.32 33.36
N LYS A 466 5.70 39.71 32.34
CA LYS A 466 6.75 38.70 32.52
C LYS A 466 8.10 39.38 32.71
N LEU A 467 8.73 39.18 33.87
CA LEU A 467 10.09 39.65 34.14
C LEU A 467 11.10 38.57 33.76
N LYS A 468 12.15 38.96 33.02
CA LYS A 468 13.26 38.10 32.65
C LYS A 468 14.27 38.00 33.79
N ILE A 469 14.41 36.83 34.40
CA ILE A 469 15.36 36.52 35.47
C ILE A 469 16.55 35.77 34.89
N ASN A 470 17.76 36.35 34.94
CA ASN A 470 18.97 35.68 34.46
C ASN A 470 19.57 34.83 35.58
N ILE A 471 19.82 33.55 35.31
CA ILE A 471 20.38 32.57 36.25
C ILE A 471 21.83 32.20 35.92
N PHE A 472 22.23 32.39 34.66
CA PHE A 472 23.60 32.19 34.22
C PHE A 472 23.97 33.25 33.18
N ARG A 473 25.17 33.81 33.28
CA ARG A 473 25.70 34.75 32.29
C ARG A 473 27.23 34.78 32.37
N GLU A 474 27.89 34.22 31.36
CA GLU A 474 29.34 34.22 31.27
C GLU A 474 29.82 34.45 29.84
N GLU A 475 30.93 35.19 29.70
CA GLU A 475 31.70 35.24 28.45
C GLU A 475 32.68 34.07 28.45
N LEU A 476 32.57 33.23 27.42
CA LEU A 476 33.32 32.00 27.26
C LEU A 476 34.01 31.98 25.90
N SER A 477 34.89 31.01 25.71
CA SER A 477 35.49 30.72 24.41
C SER A 477 35.58 29.23 24.24
N THR A 478 35.26 28.76 23.04
CA THR A 478 35.55 27.38 22.67
C THR A 478 37.06 27.15 22.58
N ASP A 479 37.50 25.94 22.91
CA ASP A 479 38.90 25.56 22.90
C ASP A 479 39.52 25.54 21.48
N SER A 480 40.78 25.15 21.36
CA SER A 480 41.47 25.04 20.07
C SER A 480 40.83 24.02 19.11
N GLY A 481 39.99 23.10 19.63
CA GLY A 481 39.18 22.17 18.86
C GLY A 481 37.77 22.70 18.57
N GLY A 482 37.46 23.95 18.90
CA GLY A 482 36.15 24.57 18.67
C GLY A 482 35.05 24.08 19.60
N ARG A 483 35.37 23.52 20.78
CA ARG A 483 34.39 22.98 21.74
C ARG A 483 34.41 23.68 23.09
N ALA A 484 33.27 23.74 23.77
CA ALA A 484 33.15 24.14 25.16
C ALA A 484 32.06 23.30 25.86
N GLU A 485 32.27 22.95 27.12
CA GLU A 485 31.26 22.31 27.96
C GLU A 485 31.00 23.17 29.19
N ILE A 486 29.73 23.40 29.50
CA ILE A 486 29.29 24.32 30.56
C ILE A 486 28.25 23.60 31.40
N LEU A 487 28.43 23.63 32.72
CA LEU A 487 27.42 23.14 33.66
C LEU A 487 26.68 24.33 34.27
N ILE A 488 25.38 24.42 34.01
CA ILE A 488 24.51 25.49 34.48
C ILE A 488 23.64 24.97 35.61
N ASN A 489 23.73 25.60 36.78
CA ASN A 489 22.95 25.22 37.94
C ASN A 489 21.51 25.74 37.81
N LEU A 490 20.53 24.84 37.93
CA LEU A 490 19.09 25.13 37.84
C LEU A 490 18.38 25.04 39.19
N ARG A 491 19.09 24.80 40.31
CA ARG A 491 18.50 24.57 41.64
C ARG A 491 17.65 25.73 42.16
N ASP A 492 18.00 26.96 41.76
CA ASP A 492 17.30 28.18 42.17
C ASP A 492 16.20 28.59 41.17
N VAL A 493 16.01 27.81 40.09
CA VAL A 493 14.93 28.04 39.14
C VAL A 493 13.64 27.47 39.72
N PRO A 494 12.52 28.21 39.70
CA PRO A 494 11.25 27.66 40.12
C PRO A 494 10.89 26.40 39.30
N PRO A 495 10.25 25.39 39.91
CA PRO A 495 9.65 24.31 39.14
C PRO A 495 8.63 24.87 38.13
N ASP A 496 8.37 24.13 37.06
CA ASP A 496 7.41 24.50 36.00
C ASP A 496 7.76 25.75 35.18
N THR A 497 9.06 26.00 35.00
CA THR A 497 9.56 27.22 34.38
C THR A 497 10.33 26.93 33.10
N VAL A 498 10.12 27.73 32.06
CA VAL A 498 10.93 27.64 30.83
C VAL A 498 12.24 28.40 31.05
N VAL A 499 13.34 27.65 31.07
CA VAL A 499 14.71 28.19 31.04
C VAL A 499 15.17 28.30 29.60
N TYR A 500 15.51 29.51 29.19
CA TYR A 500 16.06 29.80 27.89
C TYR A 500 17.59 29.88 27.99
N PHE A 501 18.28 29.08 27.17
CA PHE A 501 19.71 29.18 26.93
C PHE A 501 19.94 30.03 25.69
N GLU A 502 20.90 30.93 25.72
CA GLU A 502 21.19 31.84 24.62
C GLU A 502 22.70 31.97 24.48
N ALA A 503 23.25 31.46 23.38
CA ALA A 503 24.63 31.68 22.99
C ALA A 503 24.70 32.85 22.02
N ASN A 504 25.38 33.93 22.42
CA ASN A 504 25.54 35.15 21.64
C ASN A 504 27.00 35.35 21.26
N GLY A 505 27.31 35.29 19.97
CA GLY A 505 28.65 35.53 19.44
C GLY A 505 28.70 36.81 18.62
N ALA A 506 29.60 37.74 18.98
CA ALA A 506 29.91 38.89 18.15
C ALA A 506 31.44 39.07 18.05
N PRO A 507 32.06 38.76 16.90
CA PRO A 507 33.37 39.30 16.57
C PRO A 507 33.30 40.82 16.48
N SER A 508 34.38 41.52 16.84
CA SER A 508 34.45 42.97 16.61
C SER A 508 34.26 43.27 15.12
N ASN A 509 33.15 43.93 14.76
CA ASN A 509 32.69 44.31 13.41
C ASN A 509 31.88 43.27 12.59
N GLU A 510 31.31 42.22 13.19
CA GLU A 510 30.36 41.32 12.50
C GLU A 510 28.94 41.34 13.15
N PRO A 511 27.87 40.97 12.42
CA PRO A 511 26.52 40.86 12.98
C PRO A 511 26.44 39.80 14.09
N GLU A 512 25.58 40.02 15.08
CA GLU A 512 25.40 39.15 16.24
C GLU A 512 24.79 37.80 15.83
N VAL A 513 25.48 36.69 16.14
CA VAL A 513 24.95 35.33 15.99
C VAL A 513 24.32 34.94 17.31
N VAL A 514 23.00 34.70 17.30
CA VAL A 514 22.21 34.35 18.48
C VAL A 514 21.51 33.02 18.25
N ASN A 515 21.94 31.96 18.95
CA ASN A 515 21.15 30.73 19.05
C ASN A 515 20.48 30.67 20.42
N ARG A 516 19.15 30.61 20.40
CA ARG A 516 18.32 30.48 21.60
C ARG A 516 17.66 29.11 21.63
N TYR A 517 17.84 28.43 22.74
CA TYR A 517 17.21 27.16 23.06
C TYR A 517 16.34 27.36 24.30
N SER A 518 15.31 26.54 24.47
CA SER A 518 14.45 26.58 25.64
C SER A 518 14.26 25.18 26.20
N VAL A 519 14.33 25.07 27.52
CA VAL A 519 14.20 23.85 28.28
C VAL A 519 13.19 24.08 29.39
N TYR A 520 12.28 23.13 29.59
CA TYR A 520 11.27 23.19 30.63
C TYR A 520 11.81 22.58 31.92
N THR A 521 11.68 23.28 33.05
CA THR A 521 12.08 22.78 34.39
C THR A 521 10.97 21.98 35.08
N SER A 522 9.96 21.47 34.36
CA SER A 522 9.04 20.44 34.89
C SER A 522 8.26 19.58 33.88
N GLY A 523 7.85 18.42 34.40
CA GLY A 523 6.45 17.99 34.49
C GLY A 523 5.84 17.39 33.23
N TYR A 524 5.54 18.22 32.23
CA TYR A 524 4.84 17.75 31.03
C TYR A 524 5.78 17.22 29.94
N TYR A 525 7.07 17.57 30.01
CA TYR A 525 8.12 17.11 29.07
C TYR A 525 9.34 16.51 29.79
N ASP A 526 9.16 16.07 31.03
CA ASP A 526 10.21 15.56 31.93
C ASP A 526 10.75 14.15 31.56
N TYR A 527 10.44 13.66 30.36
CA TYR A 527 10.83 12.35 29.84
C TYR A 527 12.36 12.13 29.83
N TYR A 528 13.16 13.20 29.98
CA TYR A 528 14.62 13.18 29.82
C TYR A 528 15.44 13.60 31.05
N GLY A 529 14.83 14.00 32.18
CA GLY A 529 15.53 14.80 33.21
C GLY A 529 16.07 14.07 34.45
N SER A 530 15.62 12.87 34.78
CA SER A 530 16.02 12.24 36.06
C SER A 530 17.25 11.33 35.98
N VAL A 531 17.50 10.77 34.80
CA VAL A 531 18.64 9.90 34.49
C VAL A 531 19.28 10.38 33.19
N LEU A 532 20.60 10.59 33.20
CA LEU A 532 21.34 11.09 32.05
C LEU A 532 22.55 10.19 31.74
N VAL A 533 22.53 9.49 30.60
CA VAL A 533 23.70 8.71 30.16
C VAL A 533 24.84 9.65 29.74
N ASP A 534 25.99 9.49 30.40
CA ASP A 534 27.21 10.30 30.22
C ASP A 534 28.12 9.69 29.15
N SER A 535 28.54 8.45 29.37
CA SER A 535 29.48 7.72 28.51
C SER A 535 29.21 6.22 28.52
N VAL A 536 29.59 5.58 27.42
CA VAL A 536 29.49 4.14 27.19
C VAL A 536 30.85 3.67 26.68
N GLU A 537 31.38 2.60 27.27
CA GLU A 537 32.59 1.92 26.82
C GLU A 537 32.19 0.60 26.13
N SER A 538 32.65 0.38 24.89
CA SER A 538 32.51 -0.89 24.17
C SER A 538 33.25 -2.01 24.90
N ALA A 539 32.81 -3.25 24.67
CA ALA A 539 33.49 -4.44 25.20
C ALA A 539 33.31 -5.63 24.24
N ALA A 540 34.22 -6.58 24.28
CA ALA A 540 34.11 -7.84 23.54
C ALA A 540 33.11 -8.82 24.22
N PRO A 541 32.56 -9.79 23.47
CA PRO A 541 31.77 -10.89 24.04
C PRO A 541 32.46 -11.58 25.22
N GLY A 542 31.70 -11.95 26.26
CA GLY A 542 32.23 -12.52 27.51
C GLY A 542 32.90 -11.51 28.45
N SER A 543 33.01 -10.23 28.06
CA SER A 543 33.49 -9.14 28.91
C SER A 543 32.34 -8.26 29.42
N LYS A 544 32.67 -7.19 30.15
CA LYS A 544 31.69 -6.26 30.71
C LYS A 544 31.76 -4.89 30.05
N ALA A 545 30.66 -4.44 29.46
CA ALA A 545 30.49 -3.07 29.01
C ALA A 545 30.24 -2.15 30.21
N ARG A 546 30.92 -1.00 30.25
CA ARG A 546 30.77 -0.03 31.34
C ARG A 546 29.94 1.15 30.88
N VAL A 547 28.86 1.44 31.61
CA VAL A 547 27.97 2.57 31.33
C VAL A 547 27.98 3.52 32.51
N SER A 548 28.31 4.78 32.25
CA SER A 548 28.25 5.85 33.25
C SER A 548 27.04 6.75 32.99
N PHE A 549 26.31 7.07 34.05
CA PHE A 549 25.12 7.92 33.97
C PHE A 549 24.95 8.75 35.24
N TYR A 550 24.30 9.90 35.14
CA TYR A 550 23.97 10.77 36.27
C TYR A 550 22.52 10.56 36.71
N THR A 551 22.26 10.60 38.01
CA THR A 551 20.90 10.66 38.54
C THR A 551 20.74 11.82 39.50
N SER A 552 19.60 12.53 39.44
CA SER A 552 19.42 13.77 40.20
C SER A 552 19.02 13.58 41.66
N SER A 553 18.60 12.38 42.05
CA SER A 553 18.36 11.95 43.42
C SER A 553 18.54 10.43 43.51
N PRO A 554 18.77 9.86 44.71
CA PRO A 554 18.76 8.41 44.87
C PRO A 554 17.43 7.82 44.42
N MET A 555 17.47 6.73 43.65
CA MET A 555 16.30 6.00 43.17
C MET A 555 16.66 4.57 42.79
N ASP A 556 15.67 3.70 42.77
CA ASP A 556 15.83 2.33 42.28
C ASP A 556 15.56 2.28 40.77
N LEU A 557 16.52 1.76 40.01
CA LEU A 557 16.52 1.65 38.56
C LEU A 557 16.44 0.19 38.12
N TRP A 558 15.61 -0.08 37.13
CA TRP A 558 15.51 -1.36 36.45
C TRP A 558 16.32 -1.29 35.15
N VAL A 559 17.48 -1.95 35.16
CA VAL A 559 18.40 -1.93 34.02
C VAL A 559 18.24 -3.21 33.22
N ILE A 560 18.06 -3.05 31.91
CA ILE A 560 17.75 -4.15 30.99
C ILE A 560 18.70 -4.05 29.79
N GLY A 561 19.48 -5.11 29.54
CA GLY A 561 20.24 -5.27 28.30
C GLY A 561 19.55 -6.31 27.42
N ASP A 562 19.14 -5.91 26.23
CA ASP A 562 18.54 -6.77 25.22
C ASP A 562 19.57 -7.19 24.17
N PHE A 563 19.94 -8.46 24.21
CA PHE A 563 20.91 -9.13 23.36
C PHE A 563 20.20 -9.95 22.26
N SER A 564 19.18 -9.38 21.63
CA SER A 564 18.62 -9.88 20.37
C SER A 564 18.09 -11.31 20.48
N GLY A 565 17.09 -11.48 21.35
CA GLY A 565 16.49 -12.80 21.66
C GLY A 565 16.87 -13.32 23.04
N GLU A 566 17.83 -12.71 23.72
CA GLU A 566 18.06 -12.93 25.15
C GLU A 566 18.19 -11.57 25.83
N PHE A 567 17.42 -11.31 26.89
CA PHE A 567 17.59 -10.08 27.67
C PHE A 567 17.98 -10.39 29.12
N LYS A 568 18.85 -9.57 29.68
CA LYS A 568 19.23 -9.60 31.09
C LYS A 568 18.65 -8.39 31.78
N GLN A 569 18.05 -8.59 32.94
CA GLN A 569 17.49 -7.51 33.75
C GLN A 569 17.97 -7.59 35.19
N PHE A 570 18.27 -6.45 35.79
CA PHE A 570 18.71 -6.41 37.18
C PHE A 570 18.38 -5.08 37.86
N PRO A 571 18.14 -5.10 39.19
CA PRO A 571 17.94 -3.90 39.98
C PRO A 571 19.25 -3.14 40.20
N PHE A 572 19.19 -1.82 40.21
CA PHE A 572 20.30 -0.93 40.55
C PHE A 572 19.82 0.25 41.40
N SER A 573 20.34 0.42 42.61
CA SER A 573 20.03 1.60 43.43
C SER A 573 21.06 2.70 43.15
N SER A 574 20.61 3.82 42.59
CA SER A 574 21.47 4.95 42.25
C SER A 574 21.74 5.86 43.45
N THR A 575 22.84 6.59 43.37
CA THR A 575 23.17 7.72 44.26
C THR A 575 23.04 9.04 43.50
N GLU A 576 22.79 10.14 44.21
CA GLU A 576 22.78 11.47 43.58
C GLU A 576 24.16 11.75 42.93
N GLY A 577 24.15 12.20 41.67
CA GLY A 577 25.36 12.43 40.89
C GLY A 577 25.70 11.26 39.96
N LYS A 578 27.01 11.05 39.71
CA LYS A 578 27.52 10.06 38.75
C LYS A 578 27.46 8.65 39.32
N ASN A 579 26.89 7.74 38.55
CA ASN A 579 26.80 6.31 38.81
C ASN A 579 27.45 5.54 37.65
N THR A 580 27.86 4.31 37.92
CA THR A 580 28.46 3.42 36.92
C THR A 580 27.89 2.03 37.09
N ILE A 581 27.55 1.40 35.97
CA ILE A 581 27.06 0.02 35.90
C ILE A 581 27.89 -0.79 34.91
N GLU A 582 28.08 -2.07 35.21
CA GLU A 582 28.78 -3.01 34.34
C GLU A 582 27.81 -4.08 33.87
N ILE A 583 27.73 -4.29 32.55
CA ILE A 583 26.80 -5.22 31.91
C ILE A 583 27.62 -6.32 31.25
N GLU A 584 27.38 -7.57 31.65
CA GLU A 584 28.08 -8.74 31.11
C GLU A 584 27.46 -9.18 29.77
N ILE A 585 28.27 -9.08 28.71
CA ILE A 585 27.90 -9.47 27.34
C ILE A 585 28.01 -11.00 27.23
N PRO A 586 27.01 -11.71 26.67
CA PRO A 586 27.10 -13.16 26.44
C PRO A 586 28.39 -13.57 25.70
N GLU A 587 28.97 -14.72 26.05
CA GLU A 587 30.24 -15.18 25.44
C GLU A 587 30.14 -15.41 23.93
N ASN A 588 28.96 -15.84 23.45
CA ASN A 588 28.68 -16.14 22.05
C ASN A 588 27.92 -15.03 21.33
N TYR A 589 27.91 -13.80 21.87
CA TYR A 589 27.15 -12.71 21.26
C TYR A 589 27.69 -12.37 19.87
N GLY A 590 26.81 -12.41 18.86
CA GLY A 590 27.17 -12.34 17.46
C GLY A 590 27.01 -10.97 16.78
N TYR A 591 26.43 -9.99 17.46
CA TYR A 591 26.14 -8.67 16.90
C TYR A 591 27.10 -7.60 17.44
N GLU A 592 27.41 -6.60 16.63
CA GLU A 592 28.21 -5.40 16.92
C GLU A 592 27.55 -4.42 17.90
N ASN A 593 26.29 -4.63 18.29
CA ASN A 593 25.65 -3.81 19.32
C ASN A 593 24.44 -4.47 19.95
N PHE A 594 24.10 -4.04 21.17
CA PHE A 594 22.87 -4.42 21.88
C PHE A 594 22.13 -3.18 22.40
N MET A 595 20.84 -3.32 22.71
CA MET A 595 20.02 -2.23 23.26
C MET A 595 20.04 -2.24 24.79
N LEU A 596 20.39 -1.11 25.41
CA LEU A 596 20.32 -0.91 26.85
C LEU A 596 19.15 0.01 27.21
N PHE A 597 18.36 -0.40 28.20
CA PHE A 597 17.33 0.42 28.83
C PHE A 597 17.62 0.61 30.32
N ILE A 598 17.49 1.85 30.79
CA ILE A 598 17.52 2.22 32.21
C ILE A 598 16.16 2.81 32.55
N VAL A 599 15.37 2.08 33.34
CA VAL A 599 14.00 2.44 33.70
C VAL A 599 13.93 2.84 35.16
N GLY A 600 13.27 3.95 35.46
CA GLY A 600 12.99 4.40 36.82
C GLY A 600 11.62 5.03 36.92
N TYR A 601 11.23 5.44 38.12
CA TYR A 601 9.96 6.12 38.33
C TYR A 601 10.10 7.18 39.42
N LYS A 602 9.80 8.45 39.09
CA LYS A 602 9.80 9.58 40.02
C LYS A 602 8.66 10.52 39.66
N ASN A 603 7.50 10.35 40.28
CA ASN A 603 6.20 10.94 39.91
C ASN A 603 5.66 10.53 38.52
N TYR A 604 6.53 10.38 37.53
CA TYR A 604 6.33 9.92 36.16
C TYR A 604 7.35 8.82 35.81
N GLN A 605 7.12 8.12 34.70
CA GLN A 605 8.04 7.13 34.14
C GLN A 605 9.33 7.78 33.63
N ILE A 606 10.47 7.13 33.89
CA ILE A 606 11.77 7.51 33.36
C ILE A 606 12.28 6.33 32.52
N ILE A 607 12.49 6.52 31.22
CA ILE A 607 13.18 5.55 30.36
C ILE A 607 14.34 6.25 29.66
N GLN A 608 15.53 5.67 29.75
CA GLN A 608 16.67 6.01 28.92
C GLN A 608 17.09 4.80 28.10
N SER A 609 17.17 4.94 26.78
CA SER A 609 17.63 3.89 25.87
C SER A 609 18.93 4.28 25.16
N ARG A 610 19.85 3.33 24.99
CA ARG A 610 21.11 3.51 24.25
C ARG A 610 21.50 2.23 23.51
N VAL A 611 21.97 2.39 22.27
CA VAL A 611 22.71 1.36 21.53
C VAL A 611 24.12 1.30 22.12
N ILE A 612 24.57 0.09 22.49
CA ILE A 612 25.90 -0.15 23.05
C ILE A 612 26.71 -0.97 22.06
N GLU A 613 27.84 -0.45 21.58
CA GLU A 613 28.73 -1.15 20.65
C GLU A 613 29.44 -2.33 21.35
N VAL A 614 29.61 -3.42 20.61
CA VAL A 614 30.29 -4.65 21.01
C VAL A 614 31.42 -4.93 20.02
N GLU A 615 32.59 -5.27 20.54
CA GLU A 615 33.77 -5.61 19.74
C GLU A 615 33.68 -7.07 19.26
N THR A 616 32.82 -7.35 18.28
CA THR A 616 32.75 -8.64 17.58
C THR A 616 33.63 -8.66 16.34
N ALA A 617 34.03 -9.86 15.90
CA ALA A 617 34.53 -10.02 14.53
C ALA A 617 33.36 -9.86 13.56
N SER A 618 33.58 -9.14 12.44
CA SER A 618 32.60 -9.09 11.35
C SER A 618 32.37 -10.50 10.80
N ARG A 619 31.18 -10.75 10.26
CA ARG A 619 30.80 -11.97 9.53
C ARG A 619 30.43 -11.65 8.09
N ASP A 620 30.84 -10.48 7.60
CA ASP A 620 30.38 -9.92 6.35
C ASP A 620 31.23 -10.48 5.22
N LEU A 621 30.57 -11.15 4.29
CA LEU A 621 31.20 -11.63 3.08
C LEU A 621 31.44 -10.47 2.13
N SER A 622 32.66 -10.37 1.60
CA SER A 622 33.00 -9.44 0.52
C SER A 622 32.54 -10.02 -0.81
N ILE A 623 31.61 -9.33 -1.48
CA ILE A 623 31.11 -9.71 -2.81
C ILE A 623 31.74 -8.77 -3.84
N ASN A 624 32.50 -9.32 -4.78
CA ASN A 624 33.10 -8.57 -5.89
C ASN A 624 32.45 -8.97 -7.21
N VAL A 625 31.84 -8.00 -7.90
CA VAL A 625 31.22 -8.20 -9.21
C VAL A 625 32.22 -7.82 -10.31
N LEU A 626 32.63 -8.80 -11.10
CA LEU A 626 33.57 -8.63 -12.21
C LEU A 626 32.80 -8.65 -13.53
N THR A 627 32.61 -7.48 -14.13
CA THR A 627 31.93 -7.27 -15.42
C THR A 627 32.54 -6.06 -16.14
N GLN A 628 32.21 -5.87 -17.42
CA GLN A 628 32.55 -4.63 -18.14
C GLN A 628 31.64 -3.48 -17.67
N ASP A 629 32.15 -2.26 -17.69
CA ASP A 629 31.38 -1.06 -17.31
C ASP A 629 30.29 -0.71 -18.34
N ARG A 630 30.49 -1.10 -19.61
CA ARG A 630 29.58 -0.78 -20.72
C ARG A 630 29.40 -1.96 -21.66
N TYR A 631 28.16 -2.14 -22.11
CA TYR A 631 27.75 -3.10 -23.14
C TYR A 631 26.94 -2.40 -24.24
N GLU A 632 26.87 -3.00 -25.43
CA GLU A 632 25.90 -2.58 -26.43
C GLU A 632 24.52 -3.22 -26.14
N PRO A 633 23.41 -2.55 -26.47
CA PRO A 633 22.06 -3.11 -26.43
C PRO A 633 21.97 -4.50 -27.09
N GLY A 634 21.52 -5.51 -26.33
CA GLY A 634 21.37 -6.89 -26.82
C GLY A 634 22.64 -7.75 -26.73
N ASP A 635 23.72 -7.25 -26.14
CA ASP A 635 24.93 -8.02 -25.88
C ASP A 635 24.71 -9.13 -24.84
N THR A 636 25.54 -10.18 -24.93
CA THR A 636 25.64 -11.18 -23.86
C THR A 636 26.59 -10.69 -22.77
N VAL A 637 26.05 -10.43 -21.58
CA VAL A 637 26.82 -10.07 -20.39
C VAL A 637 27.38 -11.36 -19.78
N ASN A 638 28.70 -11.43 -19.66
CA ASN A 638 29.40 -12.50 -18.94
C ASN A 638 29.93 -11.92 -17.64
N MET A 639 29.31 -12.28 -16.53
CA MET A 639 29.59 -11.73 -15.21
C MET A 639 30.18 -12.80 -14.31
N LYS A 640 31.22 -12.45 -13.57
CA LYS A 640 31.83 -13.33 -12.57
C LYS A 640 31.70 -12.71 -11.19
N LEU A 641 31.13 -13.44 -10.25
CA LEU A 641 30.97 -13.04 -8.85
C LEU A 641 32.04 -13.75 -8.04
N GLN A 642 32.78 -13.01 -7.22
CA GLN A 642 33.72 -13.57 -6.24
C GLN A 642 33.24 -13.24 -4.83
N VAL A 643 33.14 -14.25 -3.98
CA VAL A 643 32.75 -14.08 -2.57
C VAL A 643 33.87 -14.56 -1.66
N LEU A 644 34.30 -13.70 -0.74
CA LEU A 644 35.35 -13.96 0.25
C LEU A 644 34.80 -13.74 1.66
N ASP A 645 35.31 -14.49 2.63
CA ASP A 645 35.08 -14.23 4.06
C ASP A 645 35.93 -13.05 4.58
N ASP A 646 35.75 -12.70 5.86
CA ASP A 646 36.46 -11.59 6.52
C ASP A 646 37.98 -11.80 6.60
N GLU A 647 38.44 -13.05 6.52
CA GLU A 647 39.85 -13.43 6.50
C GLU A 647 40.44 -13.41 5.08
N GLY A 648 39.60 -13.19 4.06
CA GLY A 648 39.95 -13.17 2.64
C GLY A 648 40.01 -14.56 1.98
N ASN A 649 39.47 -15.60 2.63
CA ASN A 649 39.36 -16.93 2.05
C ASN A 649 38.10 -17.05 1.17
N PRO A 650 38.10 -17.91 0.14
CA PRO A 650 36.91 -18.14 -0.67
C PRO A 650 35.75 -18.77 0.11
N ALA A 651 34.55 -18.21 -0.05
CA ALA A 651 33.34 -18.67 0.62
C ALA A 651 32.41 -19.42 -0.35
N VAL A 652 31.90 -20.59 0.08
CA VAL A 652 30.89 -21.39 -0.66
C VAL A 652 29.50 -21.01 -0.15
N VAL A 653 28.77 -20.22 -0.91
CA VAL A 653 27.51 -19.59 -0.51
C VAL A 653 26.48 -19.63 -1.64
N GLY A 654 25.20 -19.58 -1.27
CA GLY A 654 24.11 -19.39 -2.23
C GLY A 654 23.96 -17.92 -2.59
N LEU A 655 23.63 -17.65 -3.86
CA LEU A 655 23.49 -16.30 -4.40
C LEU A 655 22.06 -16.08 -4.89
N THR A 656 21.52 -14.90 -4.55
CA THR A 656 20.36 -14.30 -5.21
C THR A 656 20.83 -13.08 -5.99
N VAL A 657 20.60 -13.07 -7.29
CA VAL A 657 21.10 -12.00 -8.19
C VAL A 657 19.95 -11.44 -8.99
N SER A 658 19.77 -10.12 -8.92
CA SER A 658 18.82 -9.37 -9.76
C SER A 658 19.55 -8.29 -10.55
N VAL A 659 19.22 -8.16 -11.83
CA VAL A 659 19.75 -7.11 -12.71
C VAL A 659 18.57 -6.29 -13.24
N VAL A 660 18.43 -5.05 -12.75
CA VAL A 660 17.22 -4.23 -12.92
C VAL A 660 17.57 -2.85 -13.46
N SER A 661 16.69 -2.27 -14.27
CA SER A 661 16.78 -0.88 -14.74
C SER A 661 16.90 0.12 -13.56
N GLN A 662 17.92 0.97 -13.57
CA GLN A 662 18.09 2.03 -12.58
C GLN A 662 16.97 3.07 -12.70
N ALA A 663 16.46 3.34 -13.91
CA ALA A 663 15.30 4.21 -14.10
C ALA A 663 14.04 3.70 -13.38
N MET A 664 13.82 2.38 -13.35
CA MET A 664 12.75 1.76 -12.57
C MET A 664 12.98 1.92 -11.07
N LEU A 665 14.19 1.63 -10.58
CA LEU A 665 14.50 1.76 -9.15
C LEU A 665 14.32 3.20 -8.68
N SER A 666 14.80 4.18 -9.45
CA SER A 666 14.63 5.60 -9.13
C SER A 666 13.16 6.05 -9.11
N LEU A 667 12.28 5.40 -9.88
CA LEU A 667 10.85 5.71 -9.88
C LEU A 667 10.10 5.14 -8.66
N PHE A 668 10.42 3.92 -8.23
CA PHE A 668 9.65 3.17 -7.22
C PHE A 668 10.31 3.04 -5.85
N GLU A 669 11.63 3.22 -5.77
CA GLU A 669 12.43 3.19 -4.54
C GLU A 669 13.11 4.56 -4.28
N GLY A 670 13.39 5.35 -5.32
CA GLY A 670 14.05 6.65 -5.17
C GLY A 670 15.47 6.47 -4.64
N ASP A 671 15.76 7.06 -3.47
CA ASP A 671 17.03 6.90 -2.76
C ASP A 671 17.06 5.67 -1.83
N SER A 672 15.93 4.95 -1.69
CA SER A 672 15.84 3.76 -0.86
C SER A 672 16.32 2.50 -1.60
N ASP A 673 16.65 1.46 -0.84
CA ASP A 673 16.97 0.14 -1.38
C ASP A 673 16.16 -0.91 -0.63
N ARG A 674 15.07 -1.37 -1.25
CA ARG A 674 14.13 -2.29 -0.59
C ARG A 674 14.75 -3.62 -0.20
N TRP A 675 15.78 -4.11 -0.89
CA TRP A 675 16.47 -5.33 -0.47
C TRP A 675 17.24 -5.08 0.82
N LYS A 676 17.94 -3.94 0.91
CA LYS A 676 18.66 -3.54 2.13
C LYS A 676 17.70 -3.25 3.29
N GLU A 677 16.52 -2.70 3.00
CA GLU A 677 15.44 -2.49 3.99
C GLU A 677 14.82 -3.81 4.46
N SER A 678 14.54 -4.76 3.56
CA SER A 678 14.07 -6.11 3.93
C SER A 678 15.02 -6.81 4.88
N LEU A 679 16.33 -6.57 4.72
CA LEU A 679 17.38 -7.08 5.60
C LEU A 679 17.45 -6.34 6.95
N GLY A 680 16.58 -5.35 7.20
CA GLY A 680 16.44 -4.62 8.47
C GLY A 680 17.57 -3.62 8.76
N SER A 681 18.40 -3.29 7.76
CA SER A 681 19.61 -2.43 7.82
C SER A 681 20.26 -2.16 9.21
N PRO A 682 21.44 -2.75 9.47
CA PRO A 682 22.00 -3.90 8.75
C PRO A 682 22.67 -4.94 9.66
N PHE A 683 23.01 -6.05 9.03
CA PHE A 683 24.15 -6.94 9.34
C PHE A 683 25.00 -6.48 10.51
N ASN A 684 24.99 -7.33 11.54
CA ASN A 684 25.64 -7.16 12.82
C ASN A 684 25.01 -6.13 13.78
N ARG A 685 23.85 -5.51 13.55
CA ARG A 685 23.13 -4.78 14.62
C ARG A 685 22.23 -5.68 15.44
N GLY A 686 22.20 -5.46 16.76
CA GLY A 686 21.29 -6.18 17.64
C GLY A 686 19.84 -5.75 17.41
N PHE A 687 18.94 -6.73 17.44
CA PHE A 687 17.50 -6.54 17.37
C PHE A 687 16.92 -6.14 18.71
N ASN A 688 15.95 -5.22 18.69
CA ASN A 688 15.13 -4.90 19.85
C ASN A 688 13.96 -5.90 19.93
N THR A 689 14.08 -6.87 20.83
CA THR A 689 13.11 -7.94 21.10
C THR A 689 12.21 -7.66 22.29
N ILE A 690 12.33 -6.47 22.89
CA ILE A 690 11.52 -6.03 24.02
C ILE A 690 10.87 -4.66 23.80
N SER A 691 9.75 -4.44 24.49
CA SER A 691 9.05 -3.16 24.52
C SER A 691 8.76 -2.76 25.98
N ILE A 692 9.03 -1.51 26.34
CA ILE A 692 8.80 -0.99 27.70
C ILE A 692 7.59 -0.08 27.66
N ASN A 693 6.50 -0.54 28.27
CA ASN A 693 5.19 0.09 28.22
C ASN A 693 4.87 0.75 29.55
N ASP A 694 4.38 1.99 29.47
CA ASP A 694 3.85 2.67 30.64
C ASP A 694 2.41 2.25 30.91
N LEU A 695 2.15 1.90 32.16
CA LEU A 695 0.80 1.64 32.67
C LEU A 695 0.05 2.95 32.98
N TYR A 696 0.69 4.11 32.78
CA TYR A 696 0.10 5.45 32.87
C TYR A 696 -0.92 5.74 31.75
N TYR A 697 -0.57 5.47 30.49
CA TYR A 697 -1.43 5.71 29.31
C TYR A 697 -2.39 4.55 29.00
N SER A 698 -2.08 3.36 29.54
CA SER A 698 -2.84 2.11 29.35
C SER A 698 -3.92 1.87 30.43
N ALA A 699 -4.14 2.82 31.34
CA ALA A 699 -5.19 2.75 32.35
C ALA A 699 -6.51 3.33 31.80
N TYR A 700 -7.59 2.56 31.90
CA TYR A 700 -8.78 2.73 31.06
C TYR A 700 -9.46 4.11 31.14
N PRO A 701 -9.92 4.67 30.00
CA PRO A 701 -10.96 5.68 29.95
C PRO A 701 -12.32 5.05 30.29
N SER A 702 -12.58 4.85 31.58
CA SER A 702 -13.85 4.44 32.17
C SER A 702 -14.40 3.06 31.75
N ILE A 703 -14.80 2.29 32.77
CA ILE A 703 -15.69 1.13 32.68
C ILE A 703 -17.00 1.42 31.86
N ALA A 704 -17.30 2.66 31.46
CA ALA A 704 -18.46 3.04 30.67
C ALA A 704 -18.34 2.80 29.15
N LYS A 705 -17.15 2.51 28.61
CA LYS A 705 -16.90 2.36 27.15
C LYS A 705 -16.36 0.99 26.76
N LEU A 706 -16.99 -0.07 27.26
CA LEU A 706 -16.61 -1.45 26.97
C LEU A 706 -17.13 -1.99 25.62
N GLY A 707 -17.91 -1.20 24.86
CA GLY A 707 -18.54 -1.63 23.60
C GLY A 707 -18.02 -1.00 22.30
N ASP A 708 -17.21 0.06 22.35
CA ASP A 708 -16.88 0.85 21.15
C ASP A 708 -15.39 0.75 20.80
N LEU A 709 -14.99 -0.30 20.08
CA LEU A 709 -13.67 -0.41 19.42
C LEU A 709 -13.71 -1.40 18.24
N LEU A 710 -14.67 -1.17 17.35
CA LEU A 710 -14.71 -1.74 16.00
C LEU A 710 -15.01 -0.57 15.06
N GLU A 711 -13.98 0.12 14.56
CA GLU A 711 -13.98 0.96 13.33
C GLU A 711 -12.81 1.96 13.35
N SER A 712 -11.63 1.54 12.88
CA SER A 712 -10.67 2.46 12.29
C SER A 712 -9.72 1.71 11.36
N GLN A 713 -10.05 1.66 10.07
CA GLN A 713 -9.06 1.38 9.04
C GLN A 713 -8.67 2.70 8.36
N PRO A 714 -7.37 2.95 8.12
CA PRO A 714 -6.92 4.11 7.38
C PRO A 714 -7.31 3.98 5.89
N PRO A 715 -7.77 5.06 5.24
CA PRO A 715 -7.99 5.04 3.80
C PRO A 715 -6.64 4.98 3.08
N ALA A 716 -6.41 3.90 2.33
CA ALA A 716 -5.30 3.80 1.40
C ALA A 716 -5.47 4.82 0.27
N ALA A 717 -4.42 5.59 0.00
CA ALA A 717 -4.40 6.62 -1.01
C ALA A 717 -4.32 6.01 -2.43
N GLU A 718 -5.28 6.37 -3.29
CA GLU A 718 -5.25 6.09 -4.72
C GLU A 718 -4.20 6.97 -5.42
N SER A 719 -3.15 6.38 -6.00
CA SER A 719 -2.31 7.06 -6.98
C SER A 719 -2.80 6.74 -8.39
N LYS A 720 -3.36 7.72 -9.09
CA LYS A 720 -3.68 7.64 -10.53
C LYS A 720 -2.44 7.96 -11.35
N VAL A 721 -1.98 7.00 -12.16
CA VAL A 721 -1.15 7.23 -13.35
C VAL A 721 -1.84 6.51 -14.51
N ILE A 722 -2.13 7.24 -15.58
CA ILE A 722 -2.91 6.79 -16.74
C ILE A 722 -1.94 6.40 -17.86
N GLY A 723 -2.11 5.21 -18.47
CA GLY A 723 -1.73 4.99 -19.86
C GLY A 723 -1.41 3.55 -20.29
N GLY A 724 -2.18 3.05 -21.27
CA GLY A 724 -1.70 2.37 -22.49
C GLY A 724 -1.38 0.87 -22.42
N ALA A 725 -2.12 0.07 -23.19
CA ALA A 725 -2.07 -1.40 -23.21
C ALA A 725 -0.81 -2.01 -23.88
N PRO A 726 -0.29 -3.17 -23.41
CA PRO A 726 0.84 -3.89 -24.01
C PRO A 726 0.46 -5.24 -24.64
N PHE A 727 0.96 -5.58 -25.84
CA PHE A 727 1.20 -6.95 -26.38
C PHE A 727 2.17 -6.81 -27.57
N GLY A 728 3.08 -7.72 -27.95
CA GLY A 728 3.36 -9.12 -27.63
C GLY A 728 4.12 -9.68 -28.87
N MET A 729 5.29 -10.28 -28.65
CA MET A 729 6.31 -10.64 -29.67
C MET A 729 5.93 -11.81 -30.62
N GLY A 730 6.37 -11.74 -31.88
CA GLY A 730 6.43 -12.87 -32.82
C GLY A 730 7.40 -12.64 -33.98
N ASP A 731 8.40 -13.50 -34.12
CA ASP A 731 9.56 -13.45 -35.04
C ASP A 731 9.28 -14.09 -36.43
N ARG A 732 9.82 -13.52 -37.52
CA ARG A 732 10.42 -14.21 -38.71
C ARG A 732 10.81 -13.22 -39.84
N GLY A 733 12.08 -13.27 -40.26
CA GLY A 733 12.69 -12.35 -41.23
C GLY A 733 12.77 -12.80 -42.70
N GLY A 734 13.43 -11.96 -43.52
CA GLY A 734 13.95 -12.33 -44.86
C GLY A 734 14.21 -11.19 -45.87
N ASN A 735 15.43 -10.63 -45.85
CA ASN A 735 16.30 -10.02 -46.88
C ASN A 735 15.80 -9.20 -48.10
N GLY A 736 16.37 -7.99 -48.23
CA GLY A 736 16.64 -7.28 -49.49
C GLY A 736 17.66 -6.13 -49.29
N GLU A 737 18.81 -6.17 -49.98
CA GLU A 737 19.97 -5.27 -49.78
C GLU A 737 19.68 -3.79 -50.10
N SER A 738 19.62 -2.96 -49.05
CA SER A 738 19.90 -1.50 -49.06
C SER A 738 21.18 -1.21 -48.28
N LEU A 739 21.89 -0.12 -48.58
CA LEU A 739 23.14 0.28 -47.91
C LEU A 739 22.97 0.48 -46.38
N THR A 740 21.75 0.75 -45.89
CA THR A 740 21.41 0.81 -44.45
C THR A 740 20.52 -0.36 -43.96
N SER A 741 20.19 -1.34 -44.81
CA SER A 741 19.28 -2.45 -44.47
C SER A 741 19.83 -3.40 -43.41
N ASP A 742 21.16 -3.56 -43.36
CA ASP A 742 21.89 -4.40 -42.39
C ASP A 742 21.95 -3.81 -40.97
N VAL A 743 21.49 -2.57 -40.77
CA VAL A 743 21.44 -1.96 -39.44
C VAL A 743 20.36 -2.65 -38.59
N ARG A 744 20.80 -3.35 -37.54
CA ARG A 744 19.93 -4.00 -36.54
C ARG A 744 19.17 -2.94 -35.74
N ALA A 745 17.87 -2.85 -35.97
CA ALA A 745 16.96 -2.05 -35.16
C ALA A 745 16.63 -2.77 -33.83
N ARG A 746 16.42 -1.98 -32.76
CA ARG A 746 16.09 -2.48 -31.42
C ARG A 746 14.65 -2.99 -31.33
N LYS A 747 14.44 -4.13 -30.66
CA LYS A 747 13.22 -4.94 -30.52
C LYS A 747 12.99 -5.51 -29.10
N LEU A 748 14.03 -5.72 -28.28
CA LEU A 748 13.94 -6.38 -26.96
C LEU A 748 13.97 -5.37 -25.80
N PHE A 749 12.82 -4.83 -25.40
CA PHE A 749 12.73 -3.90 -24.26
C PHE A 749 12.24 -4.60 -22.98
N SER A 750 12.91 -4.39 -21.84
CA SER A 750 12.54 -4.98 -20.55
C SER A 750 12.99 -4.09 -19.39
N ASP A 751 12.33 -4.20 -18.23
CA ASP A 751 12.73 -3.46 -17.02
C ASP A 751 13.62 -4.31 -16.08
N SER A 752 13.77 -5.60 -16.38
CA SER A 752 14.70 -6.54 -15.73
C SER A 752 15.48 -7.33 -16.79
N ALA A 753 16.78 -7.48 -16.58
CA ALA A 753 17.67 -8.23 -17.46
C ALA A 753 17.92 -9.66 -16.95
N PHE A 754 17.90 -9.87 -15.64
CA PHE A 754 18.26 -11.16 -15.05
C PHE A 754 17.72 -11.33 -13.63
N TRP A 755 17.28 -12.55 -13.30
CA TRP A 755 16.92 -12.98 -11.96
C TRP A 755 17.40 -14.42 -11.73
N SER A 756 18.12 -14.67 -10.65
CA SER A 756 18.60 -16.00 -10.27
C SER A 756 18.59 -16.21 -8.76
N VAL A 757 18.07 -17.35 -8.31
CA VAL A 757 17.97 -17.74 -6.89
C VAL A 757 18.70 -19.06 -6.57
N GLY A 758 19.25 -19.76 -7.57
CA GLY A 758 19.81 -21.10 -7.42
C GLY A 758 21.32 -21.19 -7.68
N THR A 759 22.03 -20.06 -7.71
CA THR A 759 23.46 -20.06 -8.05
C THR A 759 24.29 -20.22 -6.78
N PHE A 760 25.33 -21.04 -6.81
CA PHE A 760 26.29 -21.18 -5.72
C PHE A 760 27.69 -20.81 -6.20
N THR A 761 28.50 -20.26 -5.31
CA THR A 761 29.94 -20.16 -5.55
C THR A 761 30.59 -21.54 -5.48
N ASP A 762 31.63 -21.75 -6.29
CA ASP A 762 32.46 -22.95 -6.26
C ASP A 762 33.43 -22.94 -5.06
N GLU A 763 34.25 -23.99 -4.91
CA GLU A 763 35.27 -24.10 -3.86
C GLU A 763 36.33 -22.97 -3.91
N SER A 764 36.42 -22.24 -5.03
CA SER A 764 37.28 -21.08 -5.20
C SER A 764 36.55 -19.75 -4.96
N GLY A 765 35.30 -19.79 -4.48
CA GLY A 765 34.47 -18.64 -4.15
C GLY A 765 33.91 -17.93 -5.37
N PHE A 766 33.89 -18.57 -6.54
CA PHE A 766 33.44 -17.96 -7.79
C PHE A 766 32.10 -18.51 -8.28
N ALA A 767 31.26 -17.64 -8.83
CA ALA A 767 30.10 -18.00 -9.63
C ALA A 767 30.14 -17.27 -10.98
N GLU A 768 29.79 -17.96 -12.06
CA GLU A 768 29.74 -17.39 -13.41
C GLU A 768 28.29 -17.32 -13.89
N LEU A 769 27.89 -16.15 -14.38
CA LEU A 769 26.55 -15.84 -14.85
C LEU A 769 26.62 -15.32 -16.29
N SER A 770 25.67 -15.75 -17.12
CA SER A 770 25.57 -15.32 -18.51
C SER A 770 24.11 -15.04 -18.87
N PHE A 771 23.84 -13.85 -19.38
CA PHE A 771 22.51 -13.42 -19.82
C PHE A 771 22.59 -12.38 -20.94
N VAL A 772 21.50 -12.18 -21.66
CA VAL A 772 21.40 -11.15 -22.71
C VAL A 772 20.83 -9.88 -22.07
N VAL A 773 21.54 -8.77 -22.16
CA VAL A 773 21.01 -7.49 -21.67
C VAL A 773 19.92 -6.98 -22.60
N PRO A 774 18.80 -6.45 -22.09
CA PRO A 774 17.78 -5.81 -22.92
C PRO A 774 18.35 -4.67 -23.77
N GLU A 775 17.63 -4.32 -24.82
CA GLU A 775 18.03 -3.32 -25.80
C GLU A 775 17.65 -1.88 -25.40
N ASP A 776 17.15 -1.70 -24.18
CA ASP A 776 17.06 -0.41 -23.51
C ASP A 776 18.44 0.26 -23.41
N LEU A 777 18.46 1.58 -23.48
CA LEU A 777 19.63 2.38 -23.12
C LEU A 777 19.42 2.85 -21.68
N ASP A 778 20.09 2.20 -20.74
CA ASP A 778 19.89 2.37 -19.31
C ASP A 778 21.18 2.05 -18.53
N THR A 779 21.17 2.39 -17.24
CA THR A 779 22.08 1.83 -16.25
C THR A 779 21.38 0.61 -15.64
N TRP A 780 22.06 -0.53 -15.67
CA TRP A 780 21.59 -1.76 -15.06
C TRP A 780 22.21 -1.90 -13.69
N THR A 781 21.37 -1.87 -12.65
CA THR A 781 21.77 -2.17 -11.28
C THR A 781 21.81 -3.68 -11.07
N VAL A 782 22.95 -4.18 -10.60
CA VAL A 782 23.12 -5.57 -10.17
C VAL A 782 23.02 -5.62 -8.65
N ARG A 783 21.97 -6.25 -8.14
CA ARG A 783 21.76 -6.55 -6.72
C ARG A 783 22.20 -7.98 -6.45
N THR A 784 23.15 -8.18 -5.55
CA THR A 784 23.67 -9.51 -5.19
C THR A 784 23.50 -9.74 -3.69
N LEU A 785 22.75 -10.76 -3.31
CA LEU A 785 22.61 -11.24 -1.94
C LEU A 785 23.29 -12.61 -1.83
N ALA A 786 24.32 -12.70 -1.00
CA ALA A 786 24.94 -13.96 -0.60
C ALA A 786 24.28 -14.47 0.69
N ALA A 787 24.00 -15.77 0.75
CA ALA A 787 23.48 -16.47 1.91
C ALA A 787 24.35 -17.70 2.19
N ASP A 788 24.87 -17.81 3.40
CA ASP A 788 25.66 -18.97 3.80
C ASP A 788 24.79 -20.08 4.43
N PHE A 789 25.41 -21.22 4.76
CA PHE A 789 24.72 -22.33 5.42
C PHE A 789 24.54 -22.15 6.94
N SER A 790 25.16 -21.12 7.54
CA SER A 790 24.93 -20.70 8.93
C SER A 790 23.56 -20.04 9.07
N GLY A 791 23.14 -19.33 8.03
CA GLY A 791 21.97 -18.45 8.02
C GLY A 791 22.34 -16.97 7.88
N ASP A 792 23.62 -16.61 7.81
CA ASP A 792 24.09 -15.24 7.66
C ASP A 792 24.03 -14.80 6.18
N PHE A 793 24.02 -13.48 5.95
CA PHE A 793 23.95 -12.92 4.61
C PHE A 793 24.91 -11.77 4.40
N SER A 794 25.14 -11.44 3.13
CA SER A 794 25.83 -10.21 2.74
C SER A 794 25.23 -9.69 1.44
N TYR A 795 25.18 -8.37 1.30
CA TYR A 795 24.54 -7.70 0.16
C TYR A 795 25.47 -6.69 -0.47
N GLU A 796 25.57 -6.73 -1.80
CA GLU A 796 26.35 -5.77 -2.59
C GLU A 796 25.56 -5.29 -3.80
N LYS A 797 25.71 -3.99 -4.10
CA LYS A 797 25.14 -3.34 -5.29
C LYS A 797 26.26 -2.91 -6.22
N SER A 798 26.16 -3.25 -7.49
CA SER A 798 27.02 -2.72 -8.56
C SER A 798 26.18 -2.30 -9.77
N SER A 799 26.81 -1.78 -10.82
CA SER A 799 26.11 -1.37 -12.03
C SER A 799 26.98 -1.44 -13.28
N PHE A 800 26.34 -1.53 -14.43
CA PHE A 800 26.94 -1.33 -15.75
C PHE A 800 25.95 -0.59 -16.67
N GLU A 801 26.43 -0.03 -17.76
CA GLU A 801 25.62 0.77 -18.68
C GLU A 801 25.39 0.06 -20.02
N THR A 802 24.24 0.33 -20.64
CA THR A 802 23.98 0.03 -22.05
C THR A 802 23.99 1.33 -22.84
N TRP A 803 24.93 1.46 -23.79
CA TRP A 803 25.21 2.75 -24.43
C TRP A 803 25.43 2.61 -25.93
N LYS A 804 25.07 3.67 -26.68
CA LYS A 804 25.38 3.81 -28.11
C LYS A 804 25.90 5.22 -28.43
N PRO A 805 26.79 5.37 -29.41
CA PRO A 805 27.32 6.67 -29.85
C PRO A 805 26.28 7.59 -30.48
N MET A 806 25.13 7.05 -30.88
CA MET A 806 23.96 7.80 -31.29
C MET A 806 22.69 7.05 -30.92
N THR A 807 21.60 7.80 -30.73
CA THR A 807 20.32 7.23 -30.29
C THR A 807 19.19 7.70 -31.18
N VAL A 808 18.33 6.76 -31.58
CA VAL A 808 17.05 7.02 -32.23
C VAL A 808 15.93 6.99 -31.19
N SER A 809 15.11 8.02 -31.19
CA SER A 809 13.83 8.10 -30.47
C SER A 809 12.69 8.32 -31.46
N SER A 810 11.47 7.84 -31.17
CA SER A 810 10.31 7.99 -32.05
C SER A 810 9.07 8.45 -31.29
N PHE A 811 8.18 9.16 -31.99
CA PHE A 811 6.88 9.61 -31.48
C PHE A 811 5.78 9.15 -32.43
N LEU A 812 5.42 7.86 -32.35
CA LEU A 812 4.48 7.22 -33.27
C LEU A 812 3.10 7.02 -32.61
N PRO A 813 2.00 7.11 -33.37
CA PRO A 813 0.66 6.81 -32.88
C PRO A 813 0.48 5.30 -32.63
N GLU A 814 -0.42 4.95 -31.71
CA GLU A 814 -0.70 3.55 -31.34
C GLU A 814 -1.43 2.76 -32.44
N PHE A 815 -2.18 3.44 -33.31
CA PHE A 815 -2.83 2.85 -34.48
C PHE A 815 -3.00 3.91 -35.58
N LEU A 816 -3.29 3.44 -36.78
CA LEU A 816 -3.48 4.21 -37.99
C LEU A 816 -4.87 3.90 -38.58
N ILE A 817 -5.46 4.85 -39.31
CA ILE A 817 -6.73 4.65 -40.02
C ILE A 817 -6.45 4.62 -41.53
N ALA A 818 -6.95 3.60 -42.21
CA ALA A 818 -6.83 3.43 -43.65
C ALA A 818 -7.36 4.66 -44.41
N GLY A 819 -6.56 5.17 -45.34
CA GLY A 819 -6.85 6.39 -46.11
C GLY A 819 -6.44 7.72 -45.45
N ASP A 820 -6.01 7.73 -44.18
CA ASP A 820 -5.54 8.95 -43.52
C ASP A 820 -4.14 9.39 -44.01
N THR A 821 -3.82 10.66 -43.78
CA THR A 821 -2.45 11.19 -43.92
C THR A 821 -1.84 11.39 -42.54
N VAL A 822 -0.69 10.76 -42.28
CA VAL A 822 -0.03 10.78 -40.96
C VAL A 822 1.38 11.32 -41.06
N ASN A 823 1.86 11.93 -39.98
CA ASN A 823 3.22 12.43 -39.87
C ASN A 823 3.97 11.68 -38.77
N LEU A 824 4.96 10.88 -39.17
CA LEU A 824 5.76 10.04 -38.28
C LEU A 824 7.10 10.72 -38.00
N VAL A 825 7.42 10.95 -36.73
CA VAL A 825 8.60 11.72 -36.32
C VAL A 825 9.60 10.84 -35.57
N PHE A 826 10.84 10.87 -36.03
CA PHE A 826 12.01 10.25 -35.41
C PHE A 826 13.03 11.33 -35.05
N SER A 827 13.74 11.18 -33.95
CA SER A 827 14.82 12.08 -33.54
C SER A 827 16.10 11.28 -33.38
N VAL A 828 17.18 11.77 -33.97
CA VAL A 828 18.52 11.21 -33.80
C VAL A 828 19.32 12.15 -32.92
N LYS A 829 19.85 11.63 -31.81
CA LYS A 829 20.80 12.33 -30.96
C LYS A 829 22.21 11.82 -31.23
N ASN A 830 23.15 12.74 -31.41
CA ASN A 830 24.57 12.44 -31.42
C ASN A 830 25.10 12.52 -29.98
N ASN A 831 25.57 11.42 -29.43
CA ASN A 831 26.05 11.37 -28.05
C ASN A 831 27.55 11.70 -27.95
N LEU A 832 28.21 11.98 -29.08
CA LEU A 832 29.63 12.29 -29.12
C LEU A 832 29.90 13.79 -28.97
N ASP A 833 31.07 14.11 -28.42
CA ASP A 833 31.66 15.45 -28.30
C ASP A 833 32.13 16.05 -29.64
N THR A 834 31.89 15.32 -30.74
CA THR A 834 32.31 15.69 -32.08
C THR A 834 31.11 15.65 -33.01
N ARG A 835 31.09 16.57 -33.97
CA ARG A 835 30.09 16.56 -35.04
C ARG A 835 30.13 15.25 -35.81
N MET A 836 28.97 14.71 -36.16
CA MET A 836 28.84 13.39 -36.77
C MET A 836 28.01 13.46 -38.06
N PRO A 837 28.58 13.14 -39.23
CA PRO A 837 27.81 12.88 -40.43
C PRO A 837 27.05 11.56 -40.25
N VAL A 838 25.77 11.55 -40.64
CA VAL A 838 24.89 10.40 -40.56
C VAL A 838 24.11 10.22 -41.87
N ILE A 839 23.72 8.98 -42.17
CA ILE A 839 22.78 8.61 -43.22
C ILE A 839 21.59 7.98 -42.50
N THR A 840 20.40 8.53 -42.68
CA THR A 840 19.16 7.96 -42.16
C THR A 840 18.43 7.20 -43.25
N GLY A 841 17.76 6.12 -42.88
CA GLY A 841 16.88 5.35 -43.75
C GLY A 841 15.53 5.14 -43.08
N PHE A 842 14.46 5.46 -43.80
CA PHE A 842 13.08 5.24 -43.37
C PHE A 842 12.41 4.19 -44.26
N TYR A 843 11.85 3.18 -43.64
CA TYR A 843 11.30 1.98 -44.27
C TYR A 843 9.87 1.75 -43.81
N VAL A 844 9.03 1.33 -44.75
CA VAL A 844 7.65 0.89 -44.49
C VAL A 844 7.45 -0.46 -45.17
N ASP A 845 7.04 -1.49 -44.42
CA ASP A 845 6.90 -2.87 -44.89
C ASP A 845 8.12 -3.38 -45.66
N ASP A 846 9.31 -3.06 -45.12
CA ASP A 846 10.62 -3.35 -45.70
C ASP A 846 10.94 -2.63 -47.03
N GLU A 847 10.05 -1.75 -47.52
CA GLU A 847 10.30 -0.86 -48.65
C GLU A 847 10.98 0.45 -48.20
N VAL A 848 12.04 0.86 -48.90
CA VAL A 848 12.75 2.12 -48.65
C VAL A 848 11.89 3.31 -49.11
N ILE A 849 11.45 4.15 -48.18
CA ILE A 849 10.69 5.37 -48.46
C ILE A 849 11.64 6.54 -48.72
N GLU A 850 12.63 6.75 -47.86
CA GLU A 850 13.63 7.82 -48.02
C GLU A 850 14.95 7.44 -47.35
N GLU A 851 16.07 7.69 -48.04
CA GLU A 851 17.40 7.72 -47.43
C GLU A 851 18.01 9.12 -47.56
N LYS A 852 18.55 9.66 -46.46
CA LYS A 852 19.03 11.04 -46.41
C LYS A 852 20.29 11.19 -45.58
N GLY A 853 21.28 11.87 -46.15
CA GLY A 853 22.46 12.31 -45.40
C GLY A 853 22.16 13.56 -44.57
N ALA A 854 22.61 13.58 -43.32
CA ALA A 854 22.58 14.73 -42.43
C ALA A 854 23.90 14.87 -41.67
N THR A 855 24.07 15.98 -40.94
CA THR A 855 25.17 16.12 -39.98
C THR A 855 24.59 16.66 -38.70
N ILE A 856 24.88 15.98 -37.61
CA ILE A 856 24.42 16.34 -36.28
C ILE A 856 25.62 16.92 -35.53
N ASP A 857 25.45 18.09 -34.93
CA ASP A 857 26.52 18.73 -34.14
C ASP A 857 26.87 17.88 -32.91
N ALA A 858 28.01 18.17 -32.28
CA ALA A 858 28.42 17.54 -31.04
C ALA A 858 27.31 17.68 -29.98
N PHE A 859 26.90 16.58 -29.36
CA PHE A 859 25.77 16.53 -28.42
C PHE A 859 24.43 17.06 -28.96
N GLY A 860 24.29 17.24 -30.27
CA GLY A 860 23.09 17.77 -30.91
C GLY A 860 22.02 16.70 -31.14
N SER A 861 20.77 17.15 -31.32
CA SER A 861 19.66 16.33 -31.80
C SER A 861 19.14 16.86 -33.14
N LEU A 862 18.66 15.96 -34.00
CA LEU A 862 18.01 16.31 -35.26
C LEU A 862 16.78 15.43 -35.47
N SER A 863 15.63 16.06 -35.72
CA SER A 863 14.37 15.36 -35.99
C SER A 863 14.11 15.20 -37.49
N PHE A 864 13.55 14.05 -37.84
CA PHE A 864 13.16 13.61 -39.17
C PHE A 864 11.67 13.32 -39.14
N SER A 865 10.92 13.90 -40.08
CA SER A 865 9.46 13.87 -40.10
C SER A 865 9.02 13.38 -41.48
N TYR A 866 8.18 12.35 -41.48
CA TYR A 866 7.74 11.63 -42.67
C TYR A 866 6.23 11.70 -42.78
N GLU A 867 5.74 12.43 -43.78
CA GLU A 867 4.33 12.47 -44.12
C GLU A 867 4.00 11.31 -45.08
N MET A 868 3.00 10.49 -44.75
CA MET A 868 2.57 9.39 -45.59
C MET A 868 1.04 9.31 -45.68
N VAL A 869 0.55 8.90 -46.86
CA VAL A 869 -0.86 8.58 -47.10
C VAL A 869 -1.04 7.07 -46.99
N LEU A 870 -1.95 6.64 -46.11
CA LEU A 870 -2.20 5.24 -45.83
C LEU A 870 -3.11 4.62 -46.90
N ARG A 871 -2.86 3.37 -47.27
CA ARG A 871 -3.71 2.65 -48.23
C ARG A 871 -5.13 2.48 -47.66
N ASP A 872 -6.11 2.44 -48.55
CA ASP A 872 -7.44 1.95 -48.19
C ASP A 872 -7.40 0.42 -48.01
N LEU A 873 -8.21 -0.09 -47.07
CA LEU A 873 -8.50 -1.51 -46.92
C LEU A 873 -9.80 -1.84 -47.69
N LEU A 874 -9.88 -3.03 -48.30
CA LEU A 874 -11.10 -3.53 -48.92
C LEU A 874 -12.07 -4.08 -47.86
N PRO A 875 -13.40 -4.05 -48.09
CA PRO A 875 -14.38 -4.68 -47.20
C PRO A 875 -14.17 -6.18 -46.93
N SER A 876 -13.28 -6.86 -47.64
CA SER A 876 -12.88 -8.24 -47.36
C SER A 876 -11.61 -8.37 -46.53
N GLU A 877 -10.83 -7.30 -46.41
CA GLU A 877 -9.59 -7.23 -45.62
C GLU A 877 -9.91 -6.93 -44.15
N LYS A 878 -9.22 -7.64 -43.24
CA LYS A 878 -9.29 -7.40 -41.78
C LYS A 878 -8.29 -6.31 -41.38
N ASP A 879 -8.17 -6.06 -40.07
CA ASP A 879 -7.09 -5.25 -39.52
C ASP A 879 -5.74 -5.76 -40.04
N GLU A 880 -4.95 -4.86 -40.59
CA GLU A 880 -3.57 -5.12 -41.00
C GLU A 880 -2.61 -4.41 -40.05
N SER A 881 -1.31 -4.64 -40.22
CA SER A 881 -0.27 -3.91 -39.53
C SER A 881 0.66 -3.25 -40.54
N LEU A 882 1.11 -2.05 -40.20
CA LEU A 882 2.11 -1.30 -40.94
C LEU A 882 3.44 -1.43 -40.20
N ARG A 883 4.45 -2.07 -40.81
CA ARG A 883 5.79 -2.16 -40.22
C ARG A 883 6.58 -0.92 -40.58
N VAL A 884 6.97 -0.14 -39.58
CA VAL A 884 7.72 1.10 -39.75
C VAL A 884 9.11 0.94 -39.13
N LYS A 885 10.16 1.07 -39.93
CA LYS A 885 11.56 0.98 -39.47
C LYS A 885 12.31 2.26 -39.81
N PHE A 886 12.98 2.83 -38.81
CA PHE A 886 13.88 3.96 -38.99
C PHE A 886 15.28 3.56 -38.50
N VAL A 887 16.28 3.76 -39.35
CA VAL A 887 17.69 3.49 -39.05
C VAL A 887 18.53 4.71 -39.33
N VAL A 888 19.66 4.78 -38.64
CA VAL A 888 20.68 5.79 -38.84
C VAL A 888 22.05 5.15 -38.74
N GLU A 889 22.91 5.45 -39.70
CA GLU A 889 24.31 5.04 -39.72
C GLU A 889 25.19 6.27 -39.73
N GLY A 890 26.17 6.34 -38.85
CA GLY A 890 27.16 7.42 -38.82
C GLY A 890 28.58 6.88 -38.74
N SER A 891 29.54 7.80 -38.80
CA SER A 891 30.97 7.45 -38.89
C SER A 891 31.55 6.61 -37.73
N ARG A 892 30.82 6.47 -36.61
CA ARG A 892 31.26 5.76 -35.40
C ARG A 892 30.21 4.79 -34.84
N GLY A 893 29.20 4.40 -35.62
CA GLY A 893 28.19 3.42 -35.20
C GLY A 893 26.87 3.61 -35.94
N SER A 894 25.85 2.85 -35.53
CA SER A 894 24.51 2.92 -36.09
C SER A 894 23.45 2.66 -35.01
N ASP A 895 22.26 3.21 -35.20
CA ASP A 895 21.11 2.88 -34.37
C ASP A 895 19.84 2.79 -35.22
N GLY A 896 18.80 2.19 -34.67
CA GLY A 896 17.53 2.07 -35.36
C GLY A 896 16.43 1.54 -34.46
N ALA A 897 15.20 1.86 -34.82
CA ALA A 897 14.01 1.39 -34.14
C ALA A 897 13.01 0.89 -35.19
N GLU A 898 12.35 -0.22 -34.86
CA GLU A 898 11.35 -0.87 -35.71
C GLU A 898 10.07 -1.05 -34.89
N TYR A 899 8.94 -0.68 -35.49
CA TYR A 899 7.62 -0.70 -34.88
C TYR A 899 6.64 -1.36 -35.83
N GLU A 900 5.64 -2.03 -35.28
CA GLU A 900 4.51 -2.56 -36.03
C GLU A 900 3.25 -1.85 -35.54
N ILE A 901 2.64 -1.02 -36.39
CA ILE A 901 1.52 -0.15 -36.02
C ILE A 901 0.23 -0.69 -36.68
N PRO A 902 -0.81 -1.04 -35.91
CA PRO A 902 -2.10 -1.49 -36.46
C PRO A 902 -2.73 -0.48 -37.42
N LEU A 903 -3.22 -0.95 -38.57
CA LEU A 903 -3.96 -0.19 -39.58
C LEU A 903 -5.44 -0.64 -39.60
N LYS A 904 -6.34 0.27 -39.25
CA LYS A 904 -7.78 0.00 -39.11
C LYS A 904 -8.60 0.51 -40.29
N PRO A 905 -9.67 -0.17 -40.72
CA PRO A 905 -10.52 0.28 -41.83
C PRO A 905 -11.35 1.52 -41.48
N ARG A 906 -11.73 2.31 -42.49
CA ARG A 906 -12.55 3.54 -42.36
C ARG A 906 -14.07 3.32 -42.49
N TYR A 907 -14.53 2.08 -42.50
CA TYR A 907 -15.95 1.71 -42.65
C TYR A 907 -16.34 0.65 -41.63
N SER A 908 -17.64 0.49 -41.40
CA SER A 908 -18.23 -0.54 -40.55
C SER A 908 -19.08 -1.48 -41.40
N TYR A 909 -19.07 -2.78 -41.09
CA TYR A 909 -19.90 -3.76 -41.77
C TYR A 909 -21.29 -3.85 -41.14
N ILE A 910 -22.31 -4.12 -41.96
CA ILE A 910 -23.65 -4.47 -41.49
C ILE A 910 -23.84 -5.98 -41.69
N ARG A 911 -24.06 -6.73 -40.62
CA ARG A 911 -24.47 -8.14 -40.69
C ARG A 911 -26.00 -8.23 -40.72
N PHE A 912 -26.52 -9.17 -41.49
CA PHE A 912 -27.94 -9.55 -41.51
C PHE A 912 -28.04 -11.08 -41.60
N GLY A 913 -29.09 -11.64 -41.03
CA GLY A 913 -29.37 -13.06 -41.06
C GLY A 913 -30.87 -13.33 -40.96
N ASP A 914 -31.32 -14.46 -41.50
CA ASP A 914 -32.71 -14.89 -41.38
C ASP A 914 -32.73 -16.35 -40.91
N LEU A 915 -33.72 -16.69 -40.08
CA LEU A 915 -33.92 -18.03 -39.55
C LEU A 915 -35.37 -18.42 -39.79
N ASP A 916 -35.58 -19.50 -40.54
CA ASP A 916 -36.90 -20.04 -40.83
C ASP A 916 -36.97 -21.54 -40.51
N PHE A 917 -38.17 -22.01 -40.16
CA PHE A 917 -38.44 -23.42 -39.94
C PHE A 917 -39.06 -23.99 -41.21
N LEU A 918 -38.34 -24.89 -41.87
CA LEU A 918 -38.73 -25.40 -43.18
C LEU A 918 -39.91 -26.37 -43.09
N GLU A 919 -41.07 -25.94 -43.62
CA GLU A 919 -42.23 -26.80 -43.89
C GLU A 919 -42.51 -26.83 -45.41
N GLY A 920 -41.79 -27.68 -46.15
CA GLY A 920 -41.90 -27.80 -47.61
C GLY A 920 -40.83 -27.00 -48.37
N ASN A 921 -41.19 -26.40 -49.51
CA ASN A 921 -40.23 -25.73 -50.41
C ASN A 921 -40.11 -24.24 -50.09
N ARG A 922 -38.88 -23.69 -50.15
CA ARG A 922 -38.59 -22.27 -49.91
C ARG A 922 -37.56 -21.73 -50.92
N VAL A 923 -37.75 -20.49 -51.34
CA VAL A 923 -36.78 -19.74 -52.16
C VAL A 923 -36.17 -18.65 -51.29
N ILE A 924 -34.84 -18.50 -51.35
CA ILE A 924 -34.06 -17.51 -50.60
C ILE A 924 -33.33 -16.62 -51.60
N GLU A 925 -33.48 -15.31 -51.47
CA GLU A 925 -32.86 -14.30 -52.33
C GLU A 925 -31.84 -13.46 -51.52
N PHE A 926 -30.70 -13.12 -52.12
CA PHE A 926 -29.64 -12.31 -51.50
C PHE A 926 -29.47 -10.98 -52.22
N MET A 927 -29.02 -9.94 -51.51
CA MET A 927 -28.67 -8.66 -52.14
C MET A 927 -27.38 -8.80 -52.95
N GLU A 928 -27.22 -8.01 -54.02
CA GLU A 928 -25.93 -7.91 -54.74
C GLU A 928 -24.79 -7.59 -53.76
N ASP A 929 -23.60 -8.17 -54.00
CA ASP A 929 -22.40 -8.06 -53.17
C ASP A 929 -22.50 -8.67 -51.74
N SER A 930 -23.53 -9.47 -51.45
CA SER A 930 -23.61 -10.22 -50.19
C SER A 930 -22.54 -11.32 -50.11
N ILE A 931 -21.81 -11.39 -49.00
CA ILE A 931 -20.85 -12.46 -48.69
C ILE A 931 -21.33 -13.16 -47.41
N GLY A 932 -21.48 -14.48 -47.44
CA GLY A 932 -22.01 -15.22 -46.29
C GLY A 932 -22.15 -16.71 -46.54
N SER A 933 -23.08 -17.35 -45.83
CA SER A 933 -23.41 -18.77 -45.99
C SER A 933 -24.85 -19.08 -45.60
N VAL A 934 -25.44 -20.11 -46.21
CA VAL A 934 -26.72 -20.71 -45.80
C VAL A 934 -26.44 -22.01 -45.07
N THR A 935 -26.95 -22.17 -43.85
CA THR A 935 -26.87 -23.41 -43.09
C THR A 935 -28.25 -24.04 -42.96
N ILE A 936 -28.38 -25.31 -43.34
CA ILE A 936 -29.60 -26.12 -43.18
C ILE A 936 -29.27 -27.25 -42.21
N SER A 937 -30.08 -27.43 -41.17
CA SER A 937 -29.77 -28.31 -40.04
C SER A 937 -31.01 -29.04 -39.53
N SER A 938 -30.84 -30.30 -39.08
CA SER A 938 -31.85 -31.10 -38.37
C SER A 938 -31.87 -30.81 -36.85
N THR A 939 -30.85 -30.12 -36.35
CA THR A 939 -30.69 -29.66 -34.96
C THR A 939 -30.50 -28.14 -34.89
N ILE A 940 -30.53 -27.56 -33.69
CA ILE A 940 -30.24 -26.13 -33.51
C ILE A 940 -28.76 -25.85 -33.19
N ASP A 941 -27.93 -26.89 -33.02
CA ASP A 941 -26.53 -26.76 -32.57
C ASP A 941 -25.68 -25.87 -33.49
N PRO A 942 -25.77 -25.94 -34.83
CA PRO A 942 -25.00 -25.06 -35.70
C PRO A 942 -25.36 -23.57 -35.52
N ILE A 943 -26.63 -23.29 -35.21
CA ILE A 943 -27.13 -21.93 -34.98
C ILE A 943 -26.57 -21.40 -33.67
N LEU A 944 -26.58 -22.23 -32.62
CA LEU A 944 -25.99 -21.89 -31.32
C LEU A 944 -24.47 -21.71 -31.43
N LEU A 945 -23.77 -22.56 -32.18
CA LEU A 945 -22.33 -22.47 -32.40
C LEU A 945 -21.93 -21.18 -33.12
N GLU A 946 -22.68 -20.77 -34.14
CA GLU A 946 -22.45 -19.51 -34.85
C GLU A 946 -22.74 -18.30 -33.94
N ALA A 947 -23.76 -18.40 -33.08
CA ALA A 947 -24.07 -17.39 -32.08
C ALA A 947 -22.96 -17.23 -31.04
N ILE A 948 -22.35 -18.35 -30.61
CA ILE A 948 -21.17 -18.36 -29.74
C ILE A 948 -19.98 -17.72 -30.47
N ARG A 949 -19.73 -18.08 -31.74
CA ARG A 949 -18.66 -17.47 -32.56
C ARG A 949 -18.81 -15.96 -32.66
N TYR A 950 -20.03 -15.48 -32.92
CA TYR A 950 -20.34 -14.04 -32.96
C TYR A 950 -19.97 -13.32 -31.66
N LEU A 951 -20.31 -13.88 -30.50
CA LEU A 951 -20.01 -13.27 -29.22
C LEU A 951 -18.52 -13.38 -28.86
N VAL A 952 -17.88 -14.51 -29.15
CA VAL A 952 -16.43 -14.71 -28.96
C VAL A 952 -15.61 -13.64 -29.70
N ASP A 953 -16.02 -13.28 -30.92
CA ASP A 953 -15.35 -12.29 -31.77
C ASP A 953 -15.77 -10.83 -31.50
N TYR A 954 -16.69 -10.57 -30.55
CA TYR A 954 -17.23 -9.23 -30.30
C TYR A 954 -16.20 -8.32 -29.58
N PRO A 955 -15.78 -7.18 -30.18
CA PRO A 955 -14.55 -6.50 -29.77
C PRO A 955 -14.76 -5.29 -28.83
N TYR A 956 -15.32 -5.46 -27.63
CA TYR A 956 -15.44 -4.35 -26.64
C TYR A 956 -15.42 -4.84 -25.18
N GLY A 957 -15.03 -3.97 -24.24
CA GLY A 957 -14.51 -4.33 -22.90
C GLY A 957 -15.23 -3.76 -21.67
N CYS A 958 -16.50 -3.37 -21.75
CA CYS A 958 -17.29 -3.07 -20.54
C CYS A 958 -17.66 -4.37 -19.79
N VAL A 959 -18.17 -4.27 -18.57
CA VAL A 959 -18.58 -5.44 -17.76
C VAL A 959 -19.67 -6.26 -18.48
N GLU A 960 -20.70 -5.59 -19.02
CA GLU A 960 -21.81 -6.25 -19.73
C GLU A 960 -21.33 -7.00 -20.97
N GLN A 961 -20.40 -6.42 -21.72
CA GLN A 961 -19.82 -7.03 -22.91
C GLN A 961 -18.94 -8.22 -22.54
N THR A 962 -18.11 -8.08 -21.50
CA THR A 962 -17.29 -9.17 -20.98
C THR A 962 -18.16 -10.35 -20.56
N MET A 963 -19.25 -10.08 -19.82
CA MET A 963 -20.25 -11.07 -19.45
C MET A 963 -20.94 -11.71 -20.66
N SER A 964 -21.22 -10.92 -21.68
CA SER A 964 -21.84 -11.42 -22.91
C SER A 964 -20.92 -12.30 -23.74
N ARG A 965 -19.60 -12.23 -23.56
CA ARG A 965 -18.62 -13.18 -24.13
C ARG A 965 -18.47 -14.42 -23.26
N LEU A 966 -18.50 -14.23 -21.94
CA LEU A 966 -18.31 -15.29 -20.95
C LEU A 966 -19.49 -16.27 -20.93
N LEU A 967 -20.74 -15.80 -20.83
CA LEU A 967 -21.91 -16.66 -20.68
C LEU A 967 -22.12 -17.66 -21.84
N PRO A 968 -22.02 -17.27 -23.12
CA PRO A 968 -22.08 -18.22 -24.23
C PRO A 968 -20.89 -19.16 -24.25
N ALA A 969 -19.69 -18.71 -23.88
CA ALA A 969 -18.51 -19.58 -23.78
C ALA A 969 -18.70 -20.66 -22.69
N LEU A 970 -19.34 -20.32 -21.58
CA LEU A 970 -19.77 -21.29 -20.56
C LEU A 970 -20.82 -22.26 -21.11
N ALA A 971 -21.81 -21.77 -21.86
CA ALA A 971 -22.83 -22.62 -22.51
C ALA A 971 -22.23 -23.53 -23.59
N ALA A 972 -21.22 -23.04 -24.32
CA ALA A 972 -20.51 -23.76 -25.36
C ALA A 972 -19.81 -25.00 -24.82
N SER A 973 -19.33 -24.97 -23.56
CA SER A 973 -18.62 -26.11 -22.96
C SER A 973 -19.37 -27.46 -23.07
N GLN A 974 -20.71 -27.42 -23.07
CA GLN A 974 -21.58 -28.60 -23.25
C GLN A 974 -21.74 -29.02 -24.73
N LEU A 975 -21.55 -28.08 -25.66
CA LEU A 975 -21.67 -28.25 -27.12
C LEU A 975 -20.31 -28.53 -27.80
N LEU A 976 -19.18 -28.30 -27.11
CA LEU A 976 -17.82 -28.43 -27.66
C LEU A 976 -17.41 -29.87 -28.01
N ALA A 977 -18.16 -30.89 -27.59
CA ALA A 977 -17.86 -32.30 -27.90
C ALA A 977 -17.83 -32.59 -29.42
N GLY A 978 -18.43 -31.73 -30.26
CA GLY A 978 -18.40 -31.81 -31.73
C GLY A 978 -17.69 -30.64 -32.41
N ALA A 979 -17.04 -29.74 -31.67
CA ALA A 979 -16.37 -28.57 -32.23
C ALA A 979 -14.91 -28.85 -32.62
N ASP A 980 -14.34 -28.01 -33.50
CA ASP A 980 -12.93 -28.09 -33.85
C ASP A 980 -12.01 -27.69 -32.67
N GLU A 981 -10.84 -28.34 -32.56
CA GLU A 981 -9.90 -28.16 -31.43
C GLU A 981 -9.46 -26.69 -31.29
N SER A 982 -9.26 -25.99 -32.41
CA SER A 982 -8.85 -24.57 -32.41
C SER A 982 -9.93 -23.64 -31.83
N PHE A 983 -11.20 -23.95 -32.05
CA PHE A 983 -12.32 -23.23 -31.50
C PHE A 983 -12.52 -23.54 -30.02
N ALA A 984 -12.35 -24.81 -29.62
CA ALA A 984 -12.39 -25.20 -28.21
C ALA A 984 -11.33 -24.46 -27.38
N ASP A 985 -10.08 -24.42 -27.87
CA ASP A 985 -9.00 -23.67 -27.23
C ASP A 985 -9.33 -22.17 -27.12
N LYS A 986 -9.86 -21.59 -28.20
CA LYS A 986 -10.27 -20.17 -28.21
C LYS A 986 -11.38 -19.88 -27.20
N VAL A 987 -12.34 -20.79 -27.02
CA VAL A 987 -13.40 -20.66 -26.01
C VAL A 987 -12.80 -20.69 -24.61
N SER A 988 -11.88 -21.61 -24.33
CA SER A 988 -11.19 -21.67 -23.02
C SER A 988 -10.41 -20.38 -22.72
N VAL A 989 -9.71 -19.81 -23.71
CA VAL A 989 -9.02 -18.51 -23.56
C VAL A 989 -10.01 -17.38 -23.25
N VAL A 990 -11.14 -17.33 -23.96
CA VAL A 990 -12.16 -16.28 -23.72
C VAL A 990 -12.78 -16.40 -22.33
N VAL A 991 -13.00 -17.62 -21.81
CA VAL A 991 -13.48 -17.80 -20.43
C VAL A 991 -12.44 -17.31 -19.44
N GLY A 992 -11.17 -17.70 -19.61
CA GLY A 992 -10.06 -17.23 -18.76
C GLY A 992 -9.94 -15.71 -18.73
N ASP A 993 -9.76 -15.09 -19.90
CA ASP A 993 -9.66 -13.64 -20.06
C ASP A 993 -10.90 -12.90 -19.52
N GLY A 994 -12.09 -13.49 -19.72
CA GLY A 994 -13.35 -12.94 -19.24
C GLY A 994 -13.42 -12.92 -17.71
N LEU A 995 -13.09 -14.03 -17.06
CA LEU A 995 -13.05 -14.13 -15.60
C LEU A 995 -11.99 -13.20 -15.01
N GLU A 996 -10.77 -13.21 -15.54
CA GLU A 996 -9.68 -12.34 -15.13
C GLU A 996 -10.04 -10.86 -15.21
N ARG A 997 -10.67 -10.43 -16.32
CA ARG A 997 -11.17 -9.05 -16.47
C ARG A 997 -12.24 -8.72 -15.43
N LEU A 998 -13.19 -9.62 -15.19
CA LEU A 998 -14.23 -9.41 -14.17
C LEU A 998 -13.62 -9.31 -12.76
N PHE A 999 -12.59 -10.10 -12.45
CA PHE A 999 -11.87 -9.98 -11.18
C PHE A 999 -11.16 -8.62 -11.08
N GLY A 1000 -10.53 -8.16 -12.16
CA GLY A 1000 -9.88 -6.84 -12.21
C GLY A 1000 -10.82 -5.64 -12.15
N TYR A 1001 -12.11 -5.83 -12.43
CA TYR A 1001 -13.14 -4.79 -12.45
C TYR A 1001 -14.05 -4.81 -11.20
N GLN A 1002 -13.82 -5.72 -10.27
CA GLN A 1002 -14.55 -5.72 -9.00
C GLN A 1002 -14.13 -4.50 -8.17
N HIS A 1003 -15.09 -3.77 -7.62
CA HIS A 1003 -14.84 -2.60 -6.80
C HIS A 1003 -14.59 -2.95 -5.33
N TYR A 1004 -14.13 -1.96 -4.54
CA TYR A 1004 -13.89 -2.11 -3.09
C TYR A 1004 -15.14 -2.51 -2.29
N ASP A 1005 -16.33 -2.16 -2.75
CA ASP A 1005 -17.59 -2.59 -2.12
C ASP A 1005 -17.97 -4.05 -2.46
N GLY A 1006 -17.15 -4.72 -3.27
CA GLY A 1006 -17.34 -6.09 -3.75
C GLY A 1006 -18.23 -6.20 -4.98
N GLY A 1007 -18.86 -5.12 -5.42
CA GLY A 1007 -19.79 -5.11 -6.55
C GLY A 1007 -19.12 -4.80 -7.89
N TRP A 1008 -19.96 -4.72 -8.93
CA TRP A 1008 -19.56 -4.33 -10.28
C TRP A 1008 -20.46 -3.21 -10.80
N GLY A 1009 -19.85 -2.25 -11.46
CA GLY A 1009 -20.52 -1.25 -12.27
C GLY A 1009 -20.49 -1.63 -13.75
N TRP A 1010 -20.53 -0.63 -14.61
CA TRP A 1010 -20.44 -0.79 -16.06
C TRP A 1010 -18.98 -0.86 -16.52
N TRP A 1011 -18.08 -0.20 -15.80
CA TRP A 1011 -16.67 -0.03 -16.11
C TRP A 1011 -15.83 -0.39 -14.88
N LYS A 1012 -14.51 -0.23 -14.98
CA LYS A 1012 -13.59 -0.56 -13.89
C LYS A 1012 -13.62 0.46 -12.73
N ASP A 1013 -13.91 1.72 -13.05
CA ASP A 1013 -13.76 2.86 -12.13
C ASP A 1013 -15.10 3.57 -11.84
N ASP A 1014 -16.23 2.91 -12.07
CA ASP A 1014 -17.56 3.48 -11.80
C ASP A 1014 -18.17 2.95 -10.50
N GLN A 1015 -19.47 3.19 -10.28
CA GLN A 1015 -20.15 2.74 -9.06
C GLN A 1015 -20.83 1.40 -9.30
N SER A 1016 -20.80 0.53 -8.29
CA SER A 1016 -21.50 -0.75 -8.36
C SER A 1016 -23.00 -0.56 -8.53
N THR A 1017 -23.61 -1.36 -9.40
CA THR A 1017 -25.06 -1.31 -9.67
C THR A 1017 -25.73 -2.65 -9.35
N PRO A 1018 -27.00 -2.67 -8.92
CA PRO A 1018 -27.74 -3.90 -8.65
C PRO A 1018 -27.71 -4.88 -9.83
N PHE A 1019 -27.98 -4.37 -11.03
CA PHE A 1019 -28.03 -5.20 -12.23
C PHE A 1019 -26.66 -5.77 -12.60
N MET A 1020 -25.61 -4.95 -12.71
CA MET A 1020 -24.29 -5.47 -13.12
C MET A 1020 -23.70 -6.42 -12.11
N THR A 1021 -23.84 -6.12 -10.82
CA THR A 1021 -23.41 -7.04 -9.75
C THR A 1021 -24.15 -8.37 -9.83
N SER A 1022 -25.48 -8.35 -10.01
CA SER A 1022 -26.29 -9.57 -10.19
C SER A 1022 -25.89 -10.34 -11.45
N TYR A 1023 -25.63 -9.62 -12.54
CA TYR A 1023 -25.28 -10.21 -13.82
C TYR A 1023 -23.94 -10.93 -13.77
N VAL A 1024 -22.91 -10.27 -13.23
CA VAL A 1024 -21.58 -10.87 -13.00
C VAL A 1024 -21.68 -12.05 -12.05
N MET A 1025 -22.37 -11.90 -10.92
CA MET A 1025 -22.51 -12.97 -9.94
C MET A 1025 -23.26 -14.19 -10.51
N LEU A 1026 -24.28 -14.00 -11.35
CA LEU A 1026 -24.90 -15.10 -12.10
C LEU A 1026 -23.89 -15.80 -13.00
N GLY A 1027 -23.03 -15.05 -13.71
CA GLY A 1027 -21.96 -15.61 -14.52
C GLY A 1027 -20.97 -16.44 -13.72
N LEU A 1028 -20.50 -15.92 -12.57
CA LEU A 1028 -19.59 -16.64 -11.68
C LEU A 1028 -20.24 -17.90 -11.09
N TYR A 1029 -21.54 -17.83 -10.77
CA TYR A 1029 -22.31 -19.01 -10.35
C TYR A 1029 -22.27 -20.10 -11.43
N LEU A 1030 -22.62 -19.74 -12.68
CA LEU A 1030 -22.63 -20.65 -13.82
C LEU A 1030 -21.24 -21.18 -14.16
N ALA A 1031 -20.19 -20.36 -14.08
CA ALA A 1031 -18.81 -20.81 -14.27
C ALA A 1031 -18.44 -21.87 -13.23
N THR A 1032 -18.80 -21.64 -11.97
CA THR A 1032 -18.58 -22.63 -10.91
C THR A 1032 -19.37 -23.93 -11.16
N GLU A 1033 -20.61 -23.86 -11.65
CA GLU A 1033 -21.40 -25.05 -12.00
C GLU A 1033 -20.80 -25.84 -13.16
N ASN A 1034 -20.07 -25.18 -14.07
CA ASN A 1034 -19.36 -25.82 -15.19
C ASN A 1034 -17.91 -26.24 -14.83
N GLY A 1035 -17.54 -26.24 -13.55
CA GLY A 1035 -16.27 -26.77 -13.06
C GLY A 1035 -15.08 -25.82 -13.13
N TYR A 1036 -15.29 -24.53 -13.44
CA TYR A 1036 -14.23 -23.53 -13.34
C TYR A 1036 -13.95 -23.17 -11.87
N ASP A 1037 -12.66 -23.10 -11.52
CA ASP A 1037 -12.24 -22.67 -10.19
C ASP A 1037 -12.30 -21.14 -10.10
N ILE A 1038 -13.22 -20.63 -9.29
CA ILE A 1038 -13.44 -19.19 -9.11
C ILE A 1038 -12.91 -18.78 -7.74
N ASN A 1039 -12.16 -17.68 -7.72
CA ASN A 1039 -11.63 -17.10 -6.50
C ASN A 1039 -12.74 -16.92 -5.44
N ARG A 1040 -12.55 -17.52 -4.27
CA ARG A 1040 -13.56 -17.53 -3.19
C ARG A 1040 -13.77 -16.14 -2.60
N ASP A 1041 -12.74 -15.32 -2.52
CA ASP A 1041 -12.83 -13.96 -1.98
C ASP A 1041 -13.63 -13.07 -2.94
N VAL A 1042 -13.47 -13.24 -4.26
CA VAL A 1042 -14.31 -12.56 -5.26
C VAL A 1042 -15.78 -12.90 -5.05
N ILE A 1043 -16.12 -14.18 -4.87
CA ILE A 1043 -17.50 -14.62 -4.60
C ILE A 1043 -18.00 -14.07 -3.27
N ALA A 1044 -17.20 -14.12 -2.21
CA ALA A 1044 -17.58 -13.66 -0.88
C ALA A 1044 -17.86 -12.14 -0.87
N MET A 1045 -16.97 -11.35 -1.47
CA MET A 1045 -17.14 -9.91 -1.64
C MET A 1045 -18.37 -9.60 -2.51
N GLY A 1046 -18.52 -10.28 -3.65
CA GLY A 1046 -19.67 -10.12 -4.53
C GLY A 1046 -21.00 -10.46 -3.87
N TYR A 1047 -21.03 -11.53 -3.07
CA TYR A 1047 -22.22 -11.92 -2.32
C TYR A 1047 -22.56 -10.92 -1.20
N SER A 1048 -21.55 -10.36 -0.54
CA SER A 1048 -21.73 -9.25 0.41
C SER A 1048 -22.32 -8.01 -0.28
N ALA A 1049 -21.78 -7.66 -1.46
CA ALA A 1049 -22.27 -6.55 -2.27
C ALA A 1049 -23.73 -6.75 -2.70
N LEU A 1050 -24.10 -7.95 -3.17
CA LEU A 1050 -25.49 -8.29 -3.51
C LEU A 1050 -26.43 -8.05 -2.31
N LYS A 1051 -26.05 -8.50 -1.11
CA LYS A 1051 -26.85 -8.30 0.11
C LYS A 1051 -26.98 -6.82 0.48
N SER A 1052 -25.90 -6.04 0.37
CA SER A 1052 -25.93 -4.60 0.62
C SER A 1052 -26.83 -3.88 -0.38
N LEU A 1053 -26.65 -4.14 -1.68
CA LEU A 1053 -27.47 -3.57 -2.74
C LEU A 1053 -28.94 -3.96 -2.58
N ASN A 1054 -29.25 -5.17 -2.12
CA ASN A 1054 -30.63 -5.61 -1.91
C ASN A 1054 -31.31 -4.91 -0.75
N ARG A 1055 -30.56 -4.46 0.26
CA ARG A 1055 -31.10 -3.63 1.34
C ARG A 1055 -31.49 -2.24 0.83
N ASP A 1056 -30.70 -1.69 -0.08
CA ASP A 1056 -30.81 -0.28 -0.50
C ASP A 1056 -31.72 -0.11 -1.74
N MET A 1057 -31.63 -1.03 -2.70
CA MET A 1057 -32.37 -1.03 -3.98
C MET A 1057 -32.79 -2.47 -4.36
N PRO A 1058 -33.78 -3.06 -3.66
CA PRO A 1058 -34.20 -4.44 -3.91
C PRO A 1058 -34.92 -4.60 -5.26
N ASP A 1059 -34.55 -5.64 -6.02
CA ASP A 1059 -35.18 -6.00 -7.30
C ASP A 1059 -35.25 -7.54 -7.47
N PRO A 1060 -36.13 -8.06 -8.35
CA PRO A 1060 -36.35 -9.51 -8.48
C PRO A 1060 -35.13 -10.28 -9.02
N PHE A 1061 -34.27 -9.65 -9.83
CA PHE A 1061 -33.09 -10.33 -10.38
C PHE A 1061 -32.02 -10.49 -9.33
N LEU A 1062 -31.78 -9.43 -8.56
CA LEU A 1062 -30.90 -9.43 -7.40
C LEU A 1062 -31.33 -10.49 -6.38
N GLN A 1063 -32.62 -10.58 -6.06
CA GLN A 1063 -33.16 -11.60 -5.15
C GLN A 1063 -32.93 -13.03 -5.65
N TYR A 1064 -33.17 -13.28 -6.94
CA TYR A 1064 -32.93 -14.58 -7.54
C TYR A 1064 -31.47 -15.00 -7.42
N VAL A 1065 -30.52 -14.11 -7.78
CA VAL A 1065 -29.09 -14.40 -7.70
C VAL A 1065 -28.62 -14.60 -6.26
N ILE A 1066 -29.11 -13.80 -5.30
CA ILE A 1066 -28.86 -14.03 -3.87
C ILE A 1066 -29.31 -15.42 -3.44
N THR A 1067 -30.44 -15.91 -3.97
CA THR A 1067 -31.00 -17.22 -3.62
C THR A 1067 -30.15 -18.38 -4.15
N LEU A 1068 -29.58 -18.25 -5.35
CA LEU A 1068 -28.61 -19.20 -5.87
C LEU A 1068 -27.39 -19.33 -4.95
N PHE A 1069 -26.77 -18.21 -4.55
CA PHE A 1069 -25.61 -18.23 -3.66
C PHE A 1069 -25.95 -18.61 -2.23
N SER A 1070 -27.11 -18.19 -1.70
CA SER A 1070 -27.62 -18.58 -0.38
C SER A 1070 -27.69 -20.11 -0.25
N ARG A 1071 -28.26 -20.79 -1.25
CA ARG A 1071 -28.31 -22.27 -1.28
C ARG A 1071 -26.91 -22.88 -1.35
N LYS A 1072 -26.04 -22.34 -2.20
CA LYS A 1072 -24.68 -22.85 -2.43
C LYS A 1072 -23.75 -22.67 -1.22
N LEU A 1073 -23.80 -21.50 -0.58
CA LEU A 1073 -23.01 -21.11 0.59
C LEU A 1073 -23.64 -21.50 1.92
N ARG A 1074 -24.89 -22.04 1.90
CA ARG A 1074 -25.67 -22.39 3.09
C ARG A 1074 -25.93 -21.21 4.03
N ASP A 1075 -26.10 -20.01 3.47
CA ASP A 1075 -26.44 -18.77 4.19
C ASP A 1075 -27.96 -18.51 4.11
N PRO A 1076 -28.74 -18.61 5.20
CA PRO A 1076 -30.21 -18.51 5.13
C PRO A 1076 -30.71 -17.12 4.69
N ILE A 1077 -31.65 -17.08 3.74
CA ILE A 1077 -32.36 -15.84 3.39
C ILE A 1077 -33.40 -15.48 4.45
N SER A 1078 -33.40 -14.22 4.90
CA SER A 1078 -34.29 -13.71 5.95
C SER A 1078 -35.72 -13.46 5.47
N SER A 1079 -35.91 -13.00 4.23
CA SER A 1079 -37.23 -12.72 3.65
C SER A 1079 -37.18 -12.73 2.12
N ILE A 1080 -38.26 -13.20 1.50
CA ILE A 1080 -38.46 -13.22 0.05
C ILE A 1080 -39.65 -12.32 -0.29
N VAL A 1081 -39.51 -11.47 -1.30
CA VAL A 1081 -40.55 -10.61 -1.83
C VAL A 1081 -41.16 -11.25 -3.09
N ASP A 1082 -42.48 -11.28 -3.17
CA ASP A 1082 -43.23 -11.75 -4.35
C ASP A 1082 -43.37 -10.60 -5.36
N TYR A 1083 -42.42 -10.46 -6.28
CA TYR A 1083 -42.49 -9.43 -7.33
C TYR A 1083 -43.44 -9.86 -8.45
N LYS A 1084 -44.49 -9.08 -8.68
CA LYS A 1084 -45.55 -9.38 -9.66
C LYS A 1084 -45.93 -8.20 -10.57
N ASN A 1085 -45.03 -7.22 -10.71
CA ASN A 1085 -45.34 -5.98 -11.42
C ASN A 1085 -45.29 -6.12 -12.96
N ASP A 1086 -44.51 -7.08 -13.45
CA ASP A 1086 -44.31 -7.40 -14.87
C ASP A 1086 -43.90 -8.87 -15.04
N VAL A 1087 -43.93 -9.38 -16.27
CA VAL A 1087 -43.68 -10.81 -16.55
C VAL A 1087 -42.28 -11.24 -16.12
N ALA A 1088 -41.25 -10.43 -16.34
CA ALA A 1088 -39.89 -10.78 -15.94
C ALA A 1088 -39.77 -10.89 -14.41
N SER A 1089 -40.39 -9.97 -13.68
CA SER A 1089 -40.50 -10.04 -12.21
C SER A 1089 -41.15 -11.34 -11.73
N ILE A 1090 -42.24 -11.77 -12.37
CA ILE A 1090 -42.97 -13.01 -12.01
C ILE A 1090 -42.09 -14.23 -12.27
N VAL A 1091 -41.44 -14.30 -13.44
CA VAL A 1091 -40.57 -15.41 -13.83
C VAL A 1091 -39.37 -15.56 -12.89
N LEU A 1092 -38.68 -14.46 -12.58
CA LEU A 1092 -37.56 -14.47 -11.62
C LEU A 1092 -38.00 -14.87 -10.21
N THR A 1093 -39.21 -14.48 -9.81
CA THR A 1093 -39.80 -14.91 -8.53
C THR A 1093 -40.14 -16.41 -8.56
N ALA A 1094 -40.65 -16.92 -9.68
CA ALA A 1094 -40.88 -18.37 -9.85
C ALA A 1094 -39.58 -19.17 -9.71
N LEU A 1095 -38.51 -18.73 -10.38
CA LEU A 1095 -37.18 -19.32 -10.28
C LEU A 1095 -36.60 -19.22 -8.86
N THR A 1096 -36.85 -18.12 -8.15
CA THR A 1096 -36.46 -17.98 -6.74
C THR A 1096 -37.10 -19.08 -5.88
N TYR A 1097 -38.40 -19.34 -6.05
CA TYR A 1097 -39.10 -20.39 -5.31
C TYR A 1097 -38.70 -21.81 -5.74
N GLU A 1098 -38.46 -22.02 -7.03
CA GLU A 1098 -37.90 -23.28 -7.55
C GLU A 1098 -36.55 -23.56 -6.88
N THR A 1099 -35.65 -22.58 -6.82
CA THR A 1099 -34.32 -22.76 -6.23
C THR A 1099 -34.38 -23.10 -4.74
N LEU A 1100 -35.47 -22.73 -4.06
CA LEU A 1100 -35.76 -23.09 -2.66
C LEU A 1100 -36.54 -24.42 -2.51
N ASN A 1101 -36.77 -25.15 -3.60
CA ASN A 1101 -37.57 -26.37 -3.70
C ASN A 1101 -39.04 -26.15 -3.24
N MET A 1102 -39.61 -25.00 -3.59
CA MET A 1102 -41.02 -24.64 -3.33
C MET A 1102 -41.86 -24.72 -4.61
N ASP A 1103 -41.78 -25.86 -5.30
CA ASP A 1103 -42.25 -26.07 -6.67
C ASP A 1103 -43.72 -25.69 -6.88
N ALA A 1104 -44.61 -25.99 -5.91
CA ALA A 1104 -46.02 -25.65 -6.02
C ALA A 1104 -46.26 -24.12 -6.17
N LYS A 1105 -45.43 -23.31 -5.52
CA LYS A 1105 -45.50 -21.85 -5.63
C LYS A 1105 -44.82 -21.36 -6.91
N ALA A 1106 -43.72 -21.99 -7.30
CA ALA A 1106 -43.03 -21.70 -8.56
C ALA A 1106 -43.92 -21.98 -9.79
N VAL A 1107 -44.59 -23.15 -9.82
CA VAL A 1107 -45.54 -23.53 -10.89
C VAL A 1107 -46.70 -22.53 -10.98
N ALA A 1108 -47.28 -22.12 -9.85
CA ALA A 1108 -48.36 -21.13 -9.87
C ALA A 1108 -47.92 -19.78 -10.45
N LEU A 1109 -46.70 -19.33 -10.17
CA LEU A 1109 -46.13 -18.11 -10.73
C LEU A 1109 -45.76 -18.28 -12.22
N PHE A 1110 -45.30 -19.45 -12.63
CA PHE A 1110 -45.04 -19.76 -14.04
C PHE A 1110 -46.34 -19.71 -14.87
N GLU A 1111 -47.41 -20.33 -14.38
CA GLU A 1111 -48.73 -20.28 -15.02
C GLU A 1111 -49.26 -18.83 -15.11
N GLU A 1112 -49.09 -18.04 -14.04
CA GLU A 1112 -49.45 -16.61 -14.03
C GLU A 1112 -48.64 -15.80 -15.06
N ALA A 1113 -47.34 -16.07 -15.22
CA ALA A 1113 -46.53 -15.42 -16.25
C ALA A 1113 -47.01 -15.74 -17.67
N MET A 1114 -47.40 -17.00 -17.92
CA MET A 1114 -47.90 -17.47 -19.22
C MET A 1114 -49.21 -16.80 -19.65
N GLU A 1115 -50.01 -16.25 -18.73
CA GLU A 1115 -51.23 -15.49 -19.08
C GLU A 1115 -50.94 -14.19 -19.85
N TYR A 1116 -49.72 -13.67 -19.75
CA TYR A 1116 -49.27 -12.42 -20.36
C TYR A 1116 -48.35 -12.61 -21.58
N VAL A 1117 -48.15 -13.85 -22.02
CA VAL A 1117 -47.24 -14.22 -23.10
C VAL A 1117 -48.03 -14.74 -24.30
N ASP A 1118 -47.96 -14.03 -25.44
CA ASP A 1118 -48.52 -14.48 -26.72
C ASP A 1118 -47.39 -14.82 -27.69
N LEU A 1119 -47.05 -16.11 -27.79
CA LEU A 1119 -45.97 -16.60 -28.64
C LEU A 1119 -46.22 -16.41 -30.15
N GLY A 1120 -47.46 -16.09 -30.56
CA GLY A 1120 -47.83 -15.86 -31.96
C GLY A 1120 -47.88 -14.38 -32.37
N ALA A 1121 -47.88 -13.45 -31.41
CA ALA A 1121 -47.96 -12.01 -31.67
C ALA A 1121 -46.60 -11.41 -32.07
N SER A 1122 -46.63 -10.24 -32.73
CA SER A 1122 -45.41 -9.48 -33.04
C SER A 1122 -44.70 -9.00 -31.77
N ASP A 1123 -45.48 -8.49 -30.81
CA ASP A 1123 -45.03 -8.15 -29.45
C ASP A 1123 -45.38 -9.32 -28.52
N VAL A 1124 -44.38 -10.07 -28.05
CA VAL A 1124 -44.61 -11.35 -27.36
C VAL A 1124 -45.12 -11.16 -25.95
N ILE A 1125 -44.58 -10.15 -25.28
CA ILE A 1125 -44.87 -9.86 -23.88
C ILE A 1125 -45.58 -8.51 -23.81
N SER A 1126 -46.75 -8.48 -23.17
CA SER A 1126 -47.48 -7.24 -23.00
C SER A 1126 -46.88 -6.37 -21.87
N GLY A 1127 -46.46 -5.14 -22.19
CA GLY A 1127 -46.03 -4.14 -21.21
C GLY A 1127 -44.51 -3.90 -21.18
N SER A 1128 -44.05 -3.10 -20.22
CA SER A 1128 -42.61 -2.83 -20.00
C SER A 1128 -42.08 -3.65 -18.83
N SER A 1129 -40.83 -4.11 -18.90
CA SER A 1129 -40.18 -4.78 -17.77
C SER A 1129 -39.65 -3.78 -16.72
N PHE A 1130 -39.41 -4.27 -15.49
CA PHE A 1130 -38.80 -3.50 -14.40
C PHE A 1130 -37.39 -2.97 -14.74
N ASN A 1131 -36.70 -3.60 -15.69
CA ASN A 1131 -35.35 -3.20 -16.11
C ASN A 1131 -35.20 -3.30 -17.63
N TYR A 1132 -34.53 -2.32 -18.23
CA TYR A 1132 -34.29 -2.21 -19.68
C TYR A 1132 -33.50 -3.38 -20.30
N PHE A 1133 -32.80 -4.17 -19.49
CA PHE A 1133 -32.12 -5.39 -19.93
C PHE A 1133 -33.02 -6.62 -20.02
N PHE A 1134 -34.17 -6.61 -19.36
CA PHE A 1134 -35.17 -7.66 -19.47
C PHE A 1134 -36.11 -7.34 -20.64
N ASP A 1135 -35.56 -7.40 -21.85
CA ASP A 1135 -36.37 -7.40 -23.06
C ASP A 1135 -37.12 -8.73 -23.22
N ASP A 1136 -37.97 -8.83 -24.24
CA ASP A 1136 -38.76 -10.03 -24.52
C ASP A 1136 -37.87 -11.28 -24.69
N THR A 1137 -36.67 -11.12 -25.27
CA THR A 1137 -35.74 -12.25 -25.49
C THR A 1137 -35.20 -12.77 -24.17
N VAL A 1138 -34.69 -11.88 -23.32
CA VAL A 1138 -34.16 -12.24 -21.99
C VAL A 1138 -35.26 -12.83 -21.11
N THR A 1139 -36.44 -12.22 -21.13
CA THR A 1139 -37.59 -12.70 -20.33
C THR A 1139 -38.05 -14.09 -20.77
N LEU A 1140 -38.16 -14.34 -22.08
CA LEU A 1140 -38.48 -15.67 -22.61
C LEU A 1140 -37.38 -16.70 -22.33
N SER A 1141 -36.11 -16.27 -22.30
CA SER A 1141 -34.99 -17.17 -21.95
C SER A 1141 -35.10 -17.67 -20.51
N PHE A 1142 -35.42 -16.78 -19.56
CA PHE A 1142 -35.68 -17.17 -18.17
C PHE A 1142 -36.99 -17.95 -18.02
N LEU A 1143 -38.01 -17.66 -18.82
CA LEU A 1143 -39.26 -18.42 -18.84
C LEU A 1143 -39.04 -19.84 -19.36
N LEU A 1144 -38.23 -20.01 -20.41
CA LEU A 1144 -37.81 -21.31 -20.92
C LEU A 1144 -37.03 -22.08 -19.87
N LYS A 1145 -36.09 -21.42 -19.18
CA LYS A 1145 -35.37 -22.01 -18.04
C LYS A 1145 -36.34 -22.49 -16.96
N ALA A 1146 -37.28 -21.65 -16.54
CA ALA A 1146 -38.29 -22.03 -15.55
C ALA A 1146 -39.15 -23.21 -16.01
N ALA A 1147 -39.52 -23.24 -17.30
CA ALA A 1147 -40.29 -24.34 -17.87
C ALA A 1147 -39.53 -25.67 -17.81
N VAL A 1148 -38.21 -25.64 -18.07
CA VAL A 1148 -37.34 -26.82 -17.98
C VAL A 1148 -37.14 -27.24 -16.53
N ASP A 1149 -36.79 -26.31 -15.64
CA ASP A 1149 -36.52 -26.60 -14.22
C ASP A 1149 -37.79 -27.11 -13.48
N LEU A 1150 -38.99 -26.73 -13.94
CA LEU A 1150 -40.29 -27.15 -13.37
C LEU A 1150 -40.94 -28.34 -14.09
N ASP A 1151 -40.24 -29.01 -15.02
CA ASP A 1151 -40.76 -30.17 -15.77
C ASP A 1151 -42.09 -29.90 -16.53
N VAL A 1152 -42.23 -28.71 -17.13
CA VAL A 1152 -43.41 -28.32 -17.92
C VAL A 1152 -43.52 -29.17 -19.21
N PRO A 1153 -44.73 -29.45 -19.76
CA PRO A 1153 -44.88 -30.30 -20.95
C PRO A 1153 -44.00 -29.90 -22.14
N SER A 1154 -43.36 -30.88 -22.78
CA SER A 1154 -42.39 -30.65 -23.88
C SER A 1154 -42.94 -29.88 -25.07
N ALA A 1155 -44.25 -29.90 -25.30
CA ALA A 1155 -44.89 -29.10 -26.35
C ALA A 1155 -44.76 -27.59 -26.07
N THR A 1156 -44.97 -27.17 -24.81
CA THR A 1156 -44.84 -25.77 -24.39
C THR A 1156 -43.37 -25.34 -24.43
N VAL A 1157 -42.45 -26.19 -23.96
CA VAL A 1157 -41.00 -25.96 -24.07
C VAL A 1157 -40.59 -25.74 -25.53
N ALA A 1158 -41.10 -26.56 -26.45
CA ALA A 1158 -40.83 -26.44 -27.87
C ALA A 1158 -41.43 -25.17 -28.51
N GLU A 1159 -42.63 -24.75 -28.11
CA GLU A 1159 -43.24 -23.50 -28.59
C GLU A 1159 -42.46 -22.26 -28.15
N ILE A 1160 -42.07 -22.19 -26.87
CA ILE A 1160 -41.24 -21.09 -26.34
C ILE A 1160 -39.90 -21.06 -27.08
N SER A 1161 -39.25 -22.22 -27.26
CA SER A 1161 -37.96 -22.33 -27.93
C SER A 1161 -38.02 -21.88 -29.40
N LYS A 1162 -39.04 -22.31 -30.15
CA LYS A 1162 -39.24 -21.89 -31.54
C LYS A 1162 -39.48 -20.39 -31.65
N ARG A 1163 -40.25 -19.80 -30.72
CA ARG A 1163 -40.47 -18.36 -30.70
C ARG A 1163 -39.16 -17.62 -30.43
N LEU A 1164 -38.38 -18.07 -29.45
CA LEU A 1164 -37.09 -17.48 -29.10
C LEU A 1164 -36.12 -17.52 -30.30
N LEU A 1165 -36.04 -18.63 -31.03
CA LEU A 1165 -35.24 -18.76 -32.27
C LEU A 1165 -35.69 -17.78 -33.36
N LYS A 1166 -37.00 -17.61 -33.59
CA LYS A 1166 -37.54 -16.65 -34.59
C LYS A 1166 -37.30 -15.18 -34.25
N MET A 1167 -36.98 -14.86 -32.99
CA MET A 1167 -36.67 -13.49 -32.58
C MET A 1167 -35.21 -13.11 -32.88
N GLY A 1168 -34.37 -14.07 -33.27
CA GLY A 1168 -33.00 -13.84 -33.70
C GLY A 1168 -32.92 -13.32 -35.15
N ASN A 1169 -31.86 -12.56 -35.43
CA ASN A 1169 -31.46 -12.10 -36.76
C ASN A 1169 -30.41 -13.06 -37.34
N GLY A 1170 -30.83 -14.30 -37.62
CA GLY A 1170 -29.95 -15.42 -37.94
C GLY A 1170 -29.33 -16.05 -36.70
N SER A 1171 -28.10 -15.65 -36.35
CA SER A 1171 -27.32 -16.25 -35.25
C SER A 1171 -27.11 -15.31 -34.05
N TYR A 1172 -27.76 -14.15 -34.00
CA TYR A 1172 -27.71 -13.26 -32.83
C TYR A 1172 -29.04 -12.55 -32.61
N TRP A 1173 -29.27 -12.09 -31.38
CA TRP A 1173 -30.48 -11.38 -30.98
C TRP A 1173 -30.20 -9.88 -30.85
N TYR A 1174 -31.22 -9.12 -30.44
CA TYR A 1174 -31.20 -7.67 -30.36
C TYR A 1174 -29.95 -7.09 -29.67
N ARG A 1175 -29.41 -7.80 -28.66
CA ARG A 1175 -28.19 -7.40 -27.92
C ARG A 1175 -27.30 -8.58 -27.60
N THR A 1176 -26.09 -8.26 -27.17
CA THR A 1176 -25.10 -9.18 -26.61
C THR A 1176 -25.65 -9.96 -25.42
N SER A 1177 -26.25 -9.28 -24.43
CA SER A 1177 -26.90 -9.93 -23.28
C SER A 1177 -28.07 -10.84 -23.69
N SER A 1178 -28.93 -10.37 -24.62
CA SER A 1178 -30.08 -11.13 -25.12
C SER A 1178 -29.64 -12.39 -25.86
N THR A 1179 -28.58 -12.28 -26.67
CA THR A 1179 -27.97 -13.39 -27.39
C THR A 1179 -27.40 -14.41 -26.40
N ALA A 1180 -26.66 -13.95 -25.38
CA ALA A 1180 -26.08 -14.84 -24.38
C ALA A 1180 -27.15 -15.62 -23.60
N MET A 1181 -28.24 -14.97 -23.18
CA MET A 1181 -29.34 -15.63 -22.47
C MET A 1181 -30.12 -16.60 -23.35
N ALA A 1182 -30.33 -16.25 -24.62
CA ALA A 1182 -30.99 -17.12 -25.58
C ALA A 1182 -30.15 -18.40 -25.82
N ILE A 1183 -28.83 -18.27 -26.02
CA ILE A 1183 -27.94 -19.42 -26.18
C ILE A 1183 -27.97 -20.31 -24.95
N LEU A 1184 -27.81 -19.72 -23.75
CA LEU A 1184 -27.78 -20.46 -22.49
C LEU A 1184 -29.07 -21.29 -22.31
N SER A 1185 -30.23 -20.68 -22.54
CA SER A 1185 -31.54 -21.35 -22.37
C SER A 1185 -31.87 -22.34 -23.50
N LEU A 1186 -31.48 -22.06 -24.75
CA LEU A 1186 -31.73 -22.97 -25.88
C LEU A 1186 -30.79 -24.19 -25.87
N SER A 1187 -29.57 -24.04 -25.35
CA SER A 1187 -28.60 -25.14 -25.26
C SER A 1187 -29.12 -26.31 -24.41
N SER A 1188 -29.88 -26.03 -23.35
CA SER A 1188 -30.43 -27.07 -22.47
C SER A 1188 -31.58 -27.87 -23.10
N VAL A 1189 -32.13 -27.42 -24.22
CA VAL A 1189 -33.28 -28.04 -24.91
C VAL A 1189 -32.94 -28.49 -26.34
N SER A 1190 -31.69 -28.35 -26.79
CA SER A 1190 -31.28 -28.64 -28.17
C SER A 1190 -31.68 -30.06 -28.63
N SER A 1191 -31.42 -31.07 -27.80
CA SER A 1191 -31.76 -32.46 -28.12
C SER A 1191 -33.26 -32.69 -28.33
N SER A 1192 -34.11 -31.92 -27.65
CA SER A 1192 -35.57 -32.03 -27.74
C SER A 1192 -36.16 -31.41 -29.02
N LEU A 1193 -35.38 -30.60 -29.73
CA LEU A 1193 -35.77 -29.91 -30.96
C LEU A 1193 -35.21 -30.57 -32.24
N SER A 1194 -34.47 -31.67 -32.10
CA SER A 1194 -33.89 -32.43 -33.21
C SER A 1194 -34.96 -33.21 -33.99
N LYS A 1195 -34.88 -33.17 -35.32
CA LYS A 1195 -35.77 -33.94 -36.20
C LYS A 1195 -35.10 -34.31 -37.52
N ASP A 1196 -35.01 -35.60 -37.81
CA ASP A 1196 -34.49 -36.13 -39.09
C ASP A 1196 -35.28 -35.57 -40.29
N ALA A 1197 -34.56 -35.19 -41.35
CA ALA A 1197 -35.13 -34.65 -42.58
C ALA A 1197 -34.32 -35.05 -43.82
N GLU A 1198 -34.97 -35.13 -44.98
CA GLU A 1198 -34.33 -35.18 -46.30
C GLU A 1198 -34.52 -33.82 -46.98
N VAL A 1199 -33.46 -33.28 -47.58
CA VAL A 1199 -33.48 -31.95 -48.21
C VAL A 1199 -32.80 -31.99 -49.58
N GLU A 1200 -33.39 -31.27 -50.52
CA GLU A 1200 -32.84 -30.96 -51.85
C GLU A 1200 -32.63 -29.44 -51.95
N VAL A 1201 -31.43 -29.02 -52.36
CA VAL A 1201 -31.08 -27.61 -52.58
C VAL A 1201 -30.68 -27.43 -54.04
N VAL A 1202 -31.29 -26.46 -54.72
CA VAL A 1202 -31.11 -26.22 -56.15
C VAL A 1202 -30.88 -24.73 -56.39
N PHE A 1203 -29.90 -24.38 -57.24
CA PHE A 1203 -29.73 -23.01 -57.73
C PHE A 1203 -30.82 -22.63 -58.74
N GLU A 1204 -31.00 -21.33 -59.00
CA GLU A 1204 -32.04 -20.82 -59.91
C GLU A 1204 -31.87 -21.34 -61.36
N ASP A 1205 -30.65 -21.66 -61.77
CA ASP A 1205 -30.32 -22.27 -63.06
C ASP A 1205 -30.62 -23.79 -63.15
N GLY A 1206 -31.05 -24.40 -62.05
CA GLY A 1206 -31.46 -25.80 -61.96
C GLY A 1206 -30.36 -26.76 -61.50
N ASP A 1207 -29.18 -26.25 -61.14
CA ASP A 1207 -28.08 -27.09 -60.64
C ASP A 1207 -28.33 -27.51 -59.19
N VAL A 1208 -28.34 -28.83 -58.94
CA VAL A 1208 -28.53 -29.41 -57.60
C VAL A 1208 -27.23 -29.25 -56.80
N VAL A 1209 -27.32 -28.52 -55.69
CA VAL A 1209 -26.21 -28.25 -54.75
C VAL A 1209 -26.07 -29.36 -53.72
N PHE A 1210 -27.19 -29.92 -53.27
CA PHE A 1210 -27.25 -31.01 -52.30
C PHE A 1210 -28.58 -31.76 -52.41
N GLU A 1211 -28.58 -33.09 -52.32
CA GLU A 1211 -29.78 -33.93 -52.26
C GLU A 1211 -29.48 -35.13 -51.33
N GLY A 1212 -30.19 -35.25 -50.21
CA GLY A 1212 -30.01 -36.36 -49.28
C GLY A 1212 -30.57 -36.14 -47.87
N GLY A 1213 -30.38 -37.13 -47.00
CA GLY A 1213 -30.70 -37.04 -45.58
C GLY A 1213 -29.72 -36.12 -44.83
N LEU A 1214 -30.24 -35.31 -43.90
CA LEU A 1214 -29.47 -34.50 -42.96
C LEU A 1214 -29.23 -35.30 -41.68
N GLU A 1215 -28.01 -35.80 -41.49
CA GLU A 1215 -27.59 -36.38 -40.20
C GLU A 1215 -27.45 -35.27 -39.13
N ASP A 1216 -26.74 -34.17 -39.43
CA ASP A 1216 -26.62 -33.00 -38.56
C ASP A 1216 -26.93 -31.68 -39.30
N SER A 1217 -26.04 -31.24 -40.21
CA SER A 1217 -26.22 -30.00 -40.98
C SER A 1217 -25.39 -29.94 -42.27
N ILE A 1218 -25.77 -29.02 -43.17
CA ILE A 1218 -25.01 -28.63 -44.37
C ILE A 1218 -24.87 -27.10 -44.42
N THR A 1219 -23.70 -26.61 -44.86
CA THR A 1219 -23.44 -25.17 -45.04
C THR A 1219 -22.99 -24.89 -46.47
N ILE A 1220 -23.66 -23.94 -47.12
CA ILE A 1220 -23.44 -23.55 -48.52
C ILE A 1220 -22.90 -22.11 -48.53
N PRO A 1221 -21.68 -21.85 -49.03
CA PRO A 1221 -21.10 -20.50 -49.07
C PRO A 1221 -21.74 -19.63 -50.15
N ILE A 1222 -21.86 -18.33 -49.89
CA ILE A 1222 -22.32 -17.29 -50.82
C ILE A 1222 -21.13 -16.38 -51.10
N THR A 1223 -20.69 -16.36 -52.35
CA THR A 1223 -19.65 -15.43 -52.83
C THR A 1223 -20.33 -14.41 -53.72
N GLY A 1224 -20.25 -13.12 -53.38
CA GLY A 1224 -21.05 -12.02 -53.97
C GLY A 1224 -20.89 -11.77 -55.47
N LYS A 1225 -21.31 -12.73 -56.32
CA LYS A 1225 -21.49 -12.59 -57.76
C LYS A 1225 -22.82 -13.17 -58.21
#